data_AF-A0A7W5ZPU6-F1
#
_entry.id   AF-A0A7W5ZPU6-F1
#
_cell.length_a   1.000
_cell.length_b   1.000
_cell.length_c   1.000
_cell.angle_alpha   90.00
_cell.angle_beta   90.00
_cell.angle_gamma   90.00
#
_symmetry.space_group_name_H-M   'P 1'
#
loop_
_entity.id
_entity.type
_entity.pdbx_description
1 polymer ?
#
loop_
_entity_poly.entity_id
_entity_poly.type
_entity_poly.pdbx_seq_one_letter_code
_entity_poly.pdbx_strand_id
1 'polypeptide(L)'
;MKRQWCLWWLGMMLMVSGVYANDQQRYLAYLQLNLSRAADAELDMMEEAVKAGCNAVHLTIHWDYVYPSATSQPDWKKYDSQIALAQKLGVKVALRIYLGRNEGRIAGFMSNDERQRDQHGRALVSGYASTYFSFASQPAVDKGNSFIKEVCERYKTAQEQGIISWVSVCLTPTQETGYFFENSSEGYPHPTVFDYSPAMKREFRIWLSRKYTKIARLNVFWQTDYKDFQDVEPQTALANRDQVFWGQAGKDWYVFRHAIFKQFIEQTTRTIKNVHSGYRVITDFGSVFDQLSAVCGSVAFRDLNAGTDGVKINNDVRYDHRFSMDILRSNVLPNQWILNEVFPDFRAQKASDLITKQFDESYAHGARWISVVLGTKEVLEQAKPILKSTATKWLSAPFVDVLPKDYMTYNLSRVLEFGYFSGGVYGEWANRAGPESNRSPVNIRMVEDILADSLQGAINRPPYVKNALPTKTIKVNSPFSYRLSSEVFVDVDGAISSVVLQGQPSWLRFSNGIFSGTPTQTGIYTFTVRATDDDGATVETTFTIIVDNLGRFNQAPTLRKRISNAVGLYKQPFIFSISDSTFVDSDGFISRMEVIGLPGWAQYRKGEIRGLADTVGVYSLRVRGYDDEDAVVETSFTITINYPTVYFDLIQAGKPGQRFLIKRLQPKEQLLQHQLPTAVNVYANCDAVFDAFDLEITGAQYQKTSTTSSPFSLYEGDAGLPVTAGKYFLRGKAYFRKQLIASTEYELEFLPSDPVSKQPISVEDWSVFPNPATDFVHLKHPSGKLLSPRFVTLLGQEITVPEETMYRSGTQISFNLRQLRLGAGIYFLKLQLEDATWKVFRVVKY
;
A
#
# COMPACT_ATOMS: atom_id res chain seq x y z
N MET A 1 -43.66 42.39 17.08
CA MET A 1 -42.25 42.37 16.64
C MET A 1 -41.60 40.99 16.82
N LYS A 2 -42.17 39.95 16.20
CA LYS A 2 -41.64 38.56 16.19
C LYS A 2 -41.87 37.94 14.81
N ARG A 3 -41.39 38.62 13.76
CA ARG A 3 -41.41 38.18 12.35
C ARG A 3 -40.40 39.03 11.57
N GLN A 4 -39.11 38.92 11.92
CA GLN A 4 -38.03 39.49 11.08
C GLN A 4 -36.62 38.94 11.37
N TRP A 5 -36.45 38.02 12.33
CA TRP A 5 -35.14 37.44 12.69
C TRP A 5 -34.92 35.98 12.24
N CYS A 6 -35.77 35.45 11.35
CA CYS A 6 -35.59 34.11 10.75
C CYS A 6 -35.06 34.13 9.30
N LEU A 7 -34.75 35.30 8.74
CA LEU A 7 -34.26 35.43 7.35
C LEU A 7 -32.75 35.71 7.24
N TRP A 8 -32.03 35.82 8.37
CA TRP A 8 -30.58 36.04 8.39
C TRP A 8 -29.76 34.79 8.76
N TRP A 9 -30.41 33.66 9.02
CA TRP A 9 -29.75 32.37 9.32
C TRP A 9 -29.88 31.32 8.19
N LEU A 10 -30.57 31.62 7.09
CA LEU A 10 -30.59 30.76 5.89
C LEU A 10 -29.68 31.24 4.75
N GLY A 11 -29.15 32.47 4.82
CA GLY A 11 -28.33 33.08 3.75
C GLY A 11 -26.82 32.85 3.87
N MET A 12 -26.34 32.33 5.00
CA MET A 12 -24.90 32.20 5.29
C MET A 12 -24.45 30.74 5.44
N MET A 13 -25.16 29.83 4.77
CA MET A 13 -24.77 28.43 4.59
C MET A 13 -24.77 28.02 3.10
N LEU A 14 -24.53 28.98 2.21
CA LEU A 14 -24.55 28.78 0.74
C LEU A 14 -23.32 29.32 0.01
N MET A 15 -22.23 29.62 0.71
CA MET A 15 -21.01 30.16 0.08
C MET A 15 -19.72 29.51 0.59
N VAL A 16 -19.70 28.19 0.83
CA VAL A 16 -18.49 27.34 0.72
C VAL A 16 -18.92 25.89 0.44
N SER A 17 -19.21 25.55 -0.82
CA SER A 17 -19.13 24.17 -1.35
C SER A 17 -19.54 24.17 -2.83
N GLY A 18 -18.77 24.88 -3.65
CA GLY A 18 -19.04 25.02 -5.08
C GLY A 18 -18.11 24.19 -5.96
N VAL A 19 -17.61 23.03 -5.52
CA VAL A 19 -16.90 22.10 -6.41
C VAL A 19 -17.22 20.67 -5.93
N TYR A 20 -18.05 19.96 -6.70
CA TYR A 20 -18.66 18.65 -6.42
C TYR A 20 -19.79 18.63 -5.39
N ALA A 21 -20.93 19.23 -5.72
CA ALA A 21 -22.18 18.90 -5.05
C ALA A 21 -22.47 17.39 -5.20
N ASN A 22 -22.39 16.66 -4.08
CA ASN A 22 -23.09 15.43 -3.75
C ASN A 22 -23.46 14.48 -4.91
N ASP A 23 -22.48 14.10 -5.75
CA ASP A 23 -22.79 13.46 -7.03
C ASP A 23 -23.49 12.10 -6.90
N GLN A 24 -23.44 11.34 -5.79
CA GLN A 24 -24.02 9.99 -5.55
C GLN A 24 -24.37 9.01 -6.72
N GLN A 25 -23.89 9.19 -7.96
CA GLN A 25 -24.28 8.42 -9.12
C GLN A 25 -23.18 7.40 -9.42
N ARG A 26 -23.59 6.19 -9.79
CA ARG A 26 -22.69 5.21 -10.41
C ARG A 26 -22.64 5.44 -11.91
N TYR A 27 -21.46 5.25 -12.50
CA TYR A 27 -21.26 5.46 -13.93
C TYR A 27 -20.80 4.19 -14.63
N LEU A 28 -21.55 3.77 -15.63
CA LEU A 28 -21.14 2.75 -16.59
C LEU A 28 -20.77 3.46 -17.89
N ALA A 29 -19.49 3.42 -18.23
CA ALA A 29 -18.95 4.20 -19.32
C ALA A 29 -18.50 3.34 -20.49
N TYR A 30 -18.91 3.71 -21.69
CA TYR A 30 -18.32 3.18 -22.91
C TYR A 30 -16.91 3.76 -23.09
N LEU A 31 -15.87 2.91 -23.05
CA LEU A 31 -14.48 3.31 -23.27
C LEU A 31 -14.08 3.13 -24.74
N GLN A 32 -13.82 4.27 -25.36
CA GLN A 32 -13.31 4.41 -26.71
C GLN A 32 -11.79 4.61 -26.68
N LEU A 33 -11.04 3.56 -27.03
CA LEU A 33 -9.57 3.64 -27.14
C LEU A 33 -9.10 4.57 -28.27
N ASN A 34 -10.00 4.93 -29.19
CA ASN A 34 -9.79 5.86 -30.30
C ASN A 34 -8.60 5.46 -31.21
N LEU A 35 -8.44 4.16 -31.51
CA LEU A 35 -7.33 3.64 -32.31
C LEU A 35 -7.44 3.94 -33.82
N SER A 36 -8.66 4.16 -34.33
CA SER A 36 -8.88 4.59 -35.71
C SER A 36 -8.64 6.10 -35.86
N ARG A 37 -7.97 6.50 -36.96
CA ARG A 37 -7.75 7.91 -37.32
C ARG A 37 -8.90 8.55 -38.10
N ALA A 38 -9.92 7.79 -38.50
CA ALA A 38 -11.05 8.35 -39.24
C ALA A 38 -11.88 9.29 -38.34
N ALA A 39 -12.30 10.42 -38.91
CA ALA A 39 -12.94 11.52 -38.17
C ALA A 39 -14.35 11.18 -37.66
N ASP A 40 -15.04 10.26 -38.32
CA ASP A 40 -16.39 9.77 -38.03
C ASP A 40 -16.39 8.37 -37.37
N ALA A 41 -15.20 7.82 -37.09
CA ALA A 41 -15.11 6.50 -36.47
C ALA A 41 -15.86 6.48 -35.14
N GLU A 42 -16.71 5.45 -34.98
CA GLU A 42 -17.21 4.95 -33.70
C GLU A 42 -18.28 5.82 -33.01
N LEU A 43 -18.79 6.88 -33.66
CA LEU A 43 -19.94 7.66 -33.16
C LEU A 43 -21.21 6.82 -33.04
N ASP A 44 -21.44 5.91 -33.97
CA ASP A 44 -22.56 4.96 -33.96
C ASP A 44 -22.45 3.95 -32.80
N MET A 45 -21.24 3.44 -32.54
CA MET A 45 -20.98 2.58 -31.39
C MET A 45 -21.26 3.28 -30.07
N MET A 46 -20.92 4.58 -29.98
CA MET A 46 -21.23 5.39 -28.81
C MET A 46 -22.73 5.53 -28.59
N GLU A 47 -23.52 5.83 -29.63
CA GLU A 47 -24.98 5.87 -29.52
C GLU A 47 -25.56 4.52 -29.09
N GLU A 48 -25.09 3.42 -29.68
CA GLU A 48 -25.56 2.07 -29.38
C GLU A 48 -25.19 1.62 -27.96
N ALA A 49 -24.02 1.99 -27.45
CA ALA A 49 -23.63 1.70 -26.08
C ALA A 49 -24.48 2.49 -25.06
N VAL A 50 -24.81 3.76 -25.34
CA VAL A 50 -25.73 4.55 -24.51
C VAL A 50 -27.14 3.94 -24.53
N LYS A 51 -27.64 3.52 -25.70
CA LYS A 51 -28.91 2.77 -25.80
C LYS A 51 -28.87 1.43 -25.05
N ALA A 52 -27.69 0.84 -24.87
CA ALA A 52 -27.48 -0.37 -24.09
C ALA A 52 -27.40 -0.14 -22.57
N GLY A 53 -27.42 1.12 -22.11
CA GLY A 53 -27.48 1.47 -20.69
C GLY A 53 -26.25 2.21 -20.15
N CYS A 54 -25.24 2.50 -20.98
CA CYS A 54 -24.13 3.35 -20.54
C CYS A 54 -24.63 4.79 -20.31
N ASN A 55 -24.41 5.32 -19.11
CA ASN A 55 -24.75 6.71 -18.75
C ASN A 55 -23.53 7.65 -18.82
N ALA A 56 -22.41 7.14 -19.33
CA ALA A 56 -21.17 7.88 -19.53
C ALA A 56 -20.38 7.34 -20.74
N VAL A 57 -19.39 8.11 -21.16
CA VAL A 57 -18.37 7.73 -22.14
C VAL A 57 -16.99 8.10 -21.64
N HIS A 58 -15.98 7.35 -22.05
CA HIS A 58 -14.59 7.55 -21.70
C HIS A 58 -13.78 7.57 -23.00
N LEU A 59 -13.22 8.73 -23.33
CA LEU A 59 -12.61 9.01 -24.63
C LEU A 59 -11.10 9.18 -24.50
N THR A 60 -10.32 8.42 -25.27
CA THR A 60 -8.87 8.63 -25.36
C THR A 60 -8.54 9.71 -26.40
N ILE A 61 -7.86 10.77 -26.00
CA ILE A 61 -7.33 11.82 -26.88
C ILE A 61 -5.84 11.52 -27.16
N HIS A 62 -5.51 11.21 -28.40
CA HIS A 62 -4.14 10.89 -28.83
C HIS A 62 -3.40 12.16 -29.26
N TRP A 63 -2.30 12.48 -28.58
CA TRP A 63 -1.41 13.59 -28.98
C TRP A 63 -0.88 13.43 -30.41
N ASP A 64 -0.52 12.19 -30.77
CA ASP A 64 0.00 11.82 -32.08
C ASP A 64 -1.04 11.94 -33.21
N TYR A 65 -2.34 12.00 -32.88
CA TYR A 65 -3.40 12.15 -33.87
C TYR A 65 -3.83 13.60 -34.04
N VAL A 66 -3.88 14.36 -32.94
CA VAL A 66 -4.09 15.81 -33.01
C VAL A 66 -2.94 16.46 -33.78
N TYR A 67 -1.70 16.06 -33.47
CA TYR A 67 -0.50 16.57 -34.11
C TYR A 67 0.32 15.45 -34.73
N PRO A 68 0.08 15.09 -36.01
CA PRO A 68 0.88 14.08 -36.72
C PRO A 68 2.35 14.49 -36.90
N SER A 69 2.65 15.78 -36.93
CA SER A 69 4.01 16.33 -36.91
C SER A 69 4.08 17.60 -36.04
N ALA A 70 5.26 17.99 -35.58
CA ALA A 70 5.42 19.16 -34.70
C ALA A 70 5.05 20.49 -35.37
N THR A 71 4.91 20.50 -36.70
CA THR A 71 4.55 21.67 -37.52
C THR A 71 3.16 21.55 -38.15
N SER A 72 2.46 20.43 -37.92
CA SER A 72 1.10 20.24 -38.42
C SER A 72 0.10 21.15 -37.71
N GLN A 73 -0.96 21.54 -38.41
CA GLN A 73 -2.13 22.14 -37.76
C GLN A 73 -2.85 21.07 -36.93
N PRO A 74 -3.41 21.43 -35.76
CA PRO A 74 -4.10 20.47 -34.92
C PRO A 74 -5.39 19.95 -35.58
N ASP A 75 -5.61 18.64 -35.55
CA ASP A 75 -6.87 18.02 -35.95
C ASP A 75 -7.70 17.58 -34.73
N TRP A 76 -8.68 18.41 -34.38
CA TRP A 76 -9.59 18.18 -33.24
C TRP A 76 -10.94 17.58 -33.64
N LYS A 77 -11.23 17.45 -34.95
CA LYS A 77 -12.57 17.22 -35.48
C LYS A 77 -13.24 15.98 -34.88
N LYS A 78 -12.48 14.89 -34.72
CA LYS A 78 -12.96 13.63 -34.12
C LYS A 78 -13.46 13.85 -32.69
N TYR A 79 -12.62 14.45 -31.86
CA TYR A 79 -12.89 14.62 -30.43
C TYR A 79 -14.00 15.64 -30.19
N ASP A 80 -14.04 16.73 -30.97
CA ASP A 80 -15.13 17.71 -30.92
C ASP A 80 -16.48 17.05 -31.23
N SER A 81 -16.53 16.19 -32.25
CA SER A 81 -17.74 15.46 -32.64
C SER A 81 -18.19 14.48 -31.55
N GLN A 82 -17.26 13.78 -30.90
CA GLN A 82 -17.56 12.87 -29.79
C GLN A 82 -18.09 13.61 -28.55
N ILE A 83 -17.49 14.76 -28.21
CA ILE A 83 -17.97 15.60 -27.09
C ILE A 83 -19.35 16.18 -27.37
N ALA A 84 -19.57 16.70 -28.58
CA ALA A 84 -20.87 17.22 -29.00
C ALA A 84 -21.95 16.13 -28.95
N LEU A 85 -21.62 14.90 -29.37
CA LEU A 85 -22.53 13.76 -29.27
C LEU A 85 -22.82 13.39 -27.81
N ALA A 86 -21.81 13.37 -26.93
CA ALA A 86 -22.01 13.08 -25.50
C ALA A 86 -22.97 14.09 -24.86
N GLN A 87 -22.80 15.37 -25.19
CA GLN A 87 -23.68 16.45 -24.74
C GLN A 87 -25.11 16.26 -25.27
N LYS A 88 -25.27 15.92 -26.55
CA LYS A 88 -26.58 15.65 -27.16
C LYS A 88 -27.28 14.46 -26.52
N LEU A 89 -26.52 13.42 -26.15
CA LEU A 89 -27.04 12.22 -25.47
C LEU A 89 -27.26 12.43 -23.96
N GLY A 90 -26.81 13.55 -23.39
CA GLY A 90 -26.96 13.85 -21.97
C GLY A 90 -26.10 12.98 -21.04
N VAL A 91 -25.00 12.42 -21.54
CA VAL A 91 -24.12 11.51 -20.78
C VAL A 91 -22.84 12.22 -20.33
N LYS A 92 -22.23 11.74 -19.24
CA LYS A 92 -20.96 12.28 -18.73
C LYS A 92 -19.77 11.79 -19.56
N VAL A 93 -18.69 12.58 -19.57
CA VAL A 93 -17.46 12.26 -20.30
C VAL A 93 -16.28 12.13 -19.35
N ALA A 94 -15.48 11.08 -19.53
CA ALA A 94 -14.12 11.01 -19.04
C ALA A 94 -13.12 11.22 -20.19
N LEU A 95 -12.05 11.97 -19.94
CA LEU A 95 -11.00 12.22 -20.93
C LEU A 95 -9.69 11.55 -20.51
N ARG A 96 -9.20 10.61 -21.32
CA ARG A 96 -7.85 10.06 -21.17
C ARG A 96 -6.92 10.73 -22.17
N ILE A 97 -5.97 11.52 -21.69
CA ILE A 97 -4.98 12.20 -22.53
C ILE A 97 -3.79 11.26 -22.72
N TYR A 98 -3.61 10.77 -23.95
CA TYR A 98 -2.53 9.83 -24.29
C TYR A 98 -1.35 10.57 -24.93
N LEU A 99 -0.20 10.51 -24.25
CA LEU A 99 1.03 11.20 -24.67
C LEU A 99 2.02 10.31 -25.42
N GLY A 100 1.75 9.01 -25.51
CA GLY A 100 2.53 8.10 -26.34
C GLY A 100 2.41 8.48 -27.83
N ARG A 101 3.47 8.23 -28.59
CA ARG A 101 3.54 8.56 -30.02
C ARG A 101 4.04 7.39 -30.83
N ASN A 102 3.65 7.30 -32.08
CA ASN A 102 4.28 6.34 -32.99
C ASN A 102 5.78 6.65 -33.12
N GLU A 103 6.62 5.62 -33.14
CA GLU A 103 8.08 5.78 -33.19
C GLU A 103 8.58 6.55 -34.42
N GLY A 104 7.86 6.48 -35.54
CA GLY A 104 8.16 7.24 -36.76
C GLY A 104 7.75 8.71 -36.70
N ARG A 105 7.09 9.17 -35.63
CA ARG A 105 6.51 10.53 -35.49
C ARG A 105 6.98 11.26 -34.23
N ILE A 106 8.20 10.99 -33.78
CA ILE A 106 8.77 11.65 -32.60
C ILE A 106 9.48 12.98 -32.90
N ALA A 107 9.85 13.22 -34.16
CA ALA A 107 10.62 14.41 -34.56
C ALA A 107 9.92 15.72 -34.14
N GLY A 108 10.64 16.58 -33.42
CA GLY A 108 10.13 17.83 -32.84
C GLY A 108 9.43 17.68 -31.48
N PHE A 109 8.93 16.49 -31.15
CA PHE A 109 8.27 16.20 -29.87
C PHE A 109 9.25 15.69 -28.83
N MET A 110 10.09 14.72 -29.18
CA MET A 110 11.14 14.20 -28.30
C MET A 110 12.32 13.70 -29.13
N SER A 111 13.53 13.76 -28.58
CA SER A 111 14.71 13.13 -29.12
C SER A 111 14.74 11.63 -28.79
N ASN A 112 15.61 10.88 -29.46
CA ASN A 112 15.74 9.45 -29.21
C ASN A 112 16.24 9.14 -27.78
N ASP A 113 17.02 10.03 -27.17
CA ASP A 113 17.57 9.84 -25.82
C ASP A 113 16.60 10.23 -24.71
N GLU A 114 15.55 10.98 -25.05
CA GLU A 114 14.46 11.33 -24.14
C GLU A 114 13.42 10.20 -24.03
N ARG A 115 13.55 9.12 -24.80
CA ARG A 115 12.64 7.96 -24.76
C ARG A 115 12.95 7.06 -23.58
N GLN A 116 11.93 6.37 -23.06
CA GLN A 116 12.20 5.25 -22.16
C GLN A 116 13.00 4.18 -22.90
N ARG A 117 13.95 3.56 -22.21
CA ARG A 117 14.80 2.52 -22.76
C ARG A 117 14.79 1.28 -21.89
N ASP A 118 14.88 0.12 -22.51
CA ASP A 118 15.10 -1.12 -21.79
C ASP A 118 16.49 -1.16 -21.14
N GLN A 119 16.71 -2.16 -20.29
CA GLN A 119 17.98 -2.44 -19.62
C GLN A 119 19.16 -2.67 -20.57
N HIS A 120 18.93 -2.97 -21.86
CA HIS A 120 19.96 -3.12 -22.88
C HIS A 120 20.23 -1.81 -23.64
N GLY A 121 19.57 -0.71 -23.25
CA GLY A 121 19.70 0.59 -23.87
C GLY A 121 18.88 0.75 -25.16
N ARG A 122 18.02 -0.21 -25.54
CA ARG A 122 17.15 -0.07 -26.71
C ARG A 122 15.95 0.76 -26.34
N ALA A 123 15.54 1.66 -27.23
CA ALA A 123 14.35 2.46 -27.00
C ALA A 123 13.11 1.57 -26.96
N LEU A 124 12.22 1.83 -26.01
CA LEU A 124 11.00 1.06 -25.87
C LEU A 124 10.04 1.39 -27.01
N VAL A 125 9.57 0.33 -27.67
CA VAL A 125 8.54 0.35 -28.71
C VAL A 125 7.63 -0.83 -28.43
N SER A 126 6.32 -0.63 -28.34
CA SER A 126 5.37 -1.74 -28.23
C SER A 126 3.97 -1.35 -28.70
N GLY A 127 3.09 -2.35 -28.82
CA GLY A 127 1.73 -2.23 -29.31
C GLY A 127 1.70 -1.62 -30.72
N TYR A 128 1.02 -0.48 -30.86
CA TYR A 128 0.81 0.26 -32.12
C TYR A 128 2.07 0.99 -32.61
N ALA A 129 3.24 0.32 -32.57
CA ALA A 129 4.57 0.91 -32.77
C ALA A 129 4.75 2.21 -31.95
N SER A 130 4.23 2.20 -30.71
CA SER A 130 4.19 3.35 -29.83
C SER A 130 5.41 3.40 -28.93
N THR A 131 5.95 4.61 -28.76
CA THR A 131 7.03 4.97 -27.84
C THR A 131 6.60 6.15 -26.96
N TYR A 132 7.27 6.31 -25.84
CA TYR A 132 6.97 7.33 -24.83
C TYR A 132 8.27 7.84 -24.22
N PHE A 133 8.21 9.08 -23.70
CA PHE A 133 9.35 9.73 -23.09
C PHE A 133 9.59 9.25 -21.66
N SER A 134 10.84 9.36 -21.23
CA SER A 134 11.23 9.17 -19.84
C SER A 134 10.60 10.24 -18.96
N PHE A 135 10.03 9.83 -17.83
CA PHE A 135 9.54 10.76 -16.81
C PHE A 135 10.68 11.60 -16.19
N ALA A 136 11.93 11.16 -16.31
CA ALA A 136 13.10 11.93 -15.89
C ALA A 136 13.57 12.96 -16.94
N SER A 137 12.93 13.03 -18.11
CA SER A 137 13.22 14.02 -19.15
C SER A 137 12.31 15.24 -19.01
N GLN A 138 12.75 16.25 -18.26
CA GLN A 138 11.96 17.48 -18.07
C GLN A 138 11.56 18.15 -19.39
N PRO A 139 12.42 18.29 -20.42
CA PRO A 139 12.03 18.90 -21.68
C PRO A 139 10.88 18.16 -22.40
N ALA A 140 10.87 16.82 -22.36
CA ALA A 140 9.80 16.03 -22.95
C ALA A 140 8.51 16.10 -22.11
N VAL A 141 8.65 16.08 -20.78
CA VAL A 141 7.53 16.26 -19.84
C VAL A 141 6.87 17.64 -20.02
N ASP A 142 7.63 18.71 -20.23
CA ASP A 142 7.11 20.07 -20.46
C ASP A 142 6.28 20.18 -21.74
N LYS A 143 6.72 19.52 -22.82
CA LYS A 143 5.94 19.43 -24.06
C LYS A 143 4.66 18.62 -23.87
N GLY A 144 4.73 17.51 -23.12
CA GLY A 144 3.55 16.74 -22.72
C GLY A 144 2.55 17.59 -21.93
N ASN A 145 3.03 18.33 -20.91
CA ASN A 145 2.21 19.27 -20.13
C ASN A 145 1.60 20.38 -21.00
N SER A 146 2.31 20.87 -22.01
CA SER A 146 1.76 21.86 -22.94
C SER A 146 0.55 21.31 -23.70
N PHE A 147 0.62 20.06 -24.16
CA PHE A 147 -0.52 19.41 -24.81
C PHE A 147 -1.67 19.11 -23.83
N ILE A 148 -1.37 18.66 -22.60
CA ILE A 148 -2.38 18.46 -21.55
C ILE A 148 -3.14 19.74 -21.28
N LYS A 149 -2.42 20.86 -21.14
CA LYS A 149 -2.99 22.20 -20.96
C LYS A 149 -3.92 22.56 -22.11
N GLU A 150 -3.48 22.37 -23.35
CA GLU A 150 -4.28 22.66 -24.55
C GLU A 150 -5.59 21.86 -24.59
N VAL A 151 -5.55 20.55 -24.29
CA VAL A 151 -6.76 19.70 -24.21
C VAL A 151 -7.73 20.26 -23.17
N CYS A 152 -7.24 20.59 -21.98
CA CYS A 152 -8.07 21.10 -20.89
C CYS A 152 -8.63 22.50 -21.21
N GLU A 153 -7.85 23.37 -21.87
CA GLU A 153 -8.33 24.69 -22.30
C GLU A 153 -9.42 24.56 -23.36
N ARG A 154 -9.24 23.66 -24.33
CA ARG A 154 -10.22 23.40 -25.39
C ARG A 154 -11.57 22.96 -24.85
N TYR A 155 -11.59 22.06 -23.87
CA TYR A 155 -12.82 21.50 -23.30
C TYR A 155 -13.23 22.12 -21.96
N LYS A 156 -12.68 23.29 -21.61
CA LYS A 156 -12.98 23.99 -20.36
C LYS A 156 -14.47 24.29 -20.22
N THR A 157 -15.11 24.82 -21.26
CA THR A 157 -16.55 25.11 -21.25
C THR A 157 -17.39 23.86 -20.99
N ALA A 158 -17.01 22.71 -21.55
CA ALA A 158 -17.71 21.45 -21.30
C ALA A 158 -17.52 20.98 -19.86
N GLN A 159 -16.34 21.21 -19.28
CA GLN A 159 -16.11 20.95 -17.85
C GLN A 159 -16.93 21.90 -16.97
N GLU A 160 -17.00 23.20 -17.28
CA GLU A 160 -17.78 24.19 -16.52
C GLU A 160 -19.29 23.87 -16.53
N GLN A 161 -19.78 23.30 -17.64
CA GLN A 161 -21.14 22.75 -17.78
C GLN A 161 -21.33 21.41 -17.05
N GLY A 162 -20.27 20.85 -16.46
CA GLY A 162 -20.29 19.58 -15.76
C GLY A 162 -20.39 18.36 -16.68
N ILE A 163 -20.12 18.49 -17.98
CA ILE A 163 -20.13 17.37 -18.94
C ILE A 163 -18.91 16.48 -18.71
N ILE A 164 -17.73 17.09 -18.57
CA ILE A 164 -16.50 16.36 -18.23
C ILE A 164 -16.52 16.00 -16.73
N SER A 165 -16.58 14.71 -16.42
CA SER A 165 -16.59 14.17 -15.07
C SER A 165 -15.19 14.05 -14.49
N TRP A 166 -14.21 13.61 -15.29
CA TRP A 166 -12.82 13.47 -14.89
C TRP A 166 -11.85 13.38 -16.08
N VAL A 167 -10.56 13.59 -15.80
CA VAL A 167 -9.44 13.55 -16.76
C VAL A 167 -8.33 12.66 -16.21
N SER A 168 -7.68 11.88 -17.07
CA SER A 168 -6.46 11.12 -16.77
C SER A 168 -5.38 11.35 -17.82
N VAL A 169 -4.13 10.99 -17.50
CA VAL A 169 -2.97 11.12 -18.39
C VAL A 169 -2.22 9.79 -18.47
N CYS A 170 -2.04 9.27 -19.68
CA CYS A 170 -1.46 7.95 -19.93
C CYS A 170 -0.36 8.00 -21.00
N LEU A 171 0.56 7.04 -20.95
CA LEU A 171 1.68 6.98 -21.90
C LEU A 171 2.01 5.56 -22.38
N THR A 172 1.65 4.54 -21.61
CA THR A 172 1.96 3.16 -22.02
C THR A 172 1.16 2.77 -23.27
N PRO A 173 1.63 1.85 -24.11
CA PRO A 173 0.89 1.40 -25.29
C PRO A 173 -0.50 0.81 -24.98
N THR A 174 -0.73 0.35 -23.75
CA THR A 174 -2.02 -0.08 -23.20
C THR A 174 -2.92 1.07 -22.75
N GLN A 175 -2.48 2.32 -22.95
CA GLN A 175 -3.16 3.55 -22.56
C GLN A 175 -3.36 3.69 -21.05
N GLU A 176 -2.32 3.38 -20.27
CA GLU A 176 -2.30 3.46 -18.81
C GLU A 176 -1.20 4.43 -18.32
N THR A 177 -1.33 4.87 -17.07
CA THR A 177 -0.34 5.64 -16.33
C THR A 177 0.61 4.67 -15.63
N GLY A 178 1.90 4.74 -15.91
CA GLY A 178 2.90 3.87 -15.30
C GLY A 178 4.08 3.59 -16.18
N TYR A 179 4.95 2.71 -15.70
CA TYR A 179 6.03 2.18 -16.50
C TYR A 179 5.57 0.96 -17.29
N PHE A 180 6.02 0.87 -18.53
CA PHE A 180 5.73 -0.26 -19.37
C PHE A 180 6.80 -1.35 -19.21
N PHE A 181 6.41 -2.58 -19.54
CA PHE A 181 7.12 -3.77 -19.09
C PHE A 181 7.47 -4.74 -20.24
N GLU A 182 7.21 -4.34 -21.49
CA GLU A 182 7.55 -5.10 -22.71
C GLU A 182 8.24 -4.21 -23.74
N ASN A 183 9.10 -4.80 -24.57
CA ASN A 183 9.68 -4.14 -25.74
C ASN A 183 9.50 -5.03 -26.97
N SER A 184 9.34 -4.43 -28.14
CA SER A 184 9.14 -5.12 -29.42
C SER A 184 9.84 -4.40 -30.58
N SER A 185 11.00 -3.79 -30.33
CA SER A 185 11.78 -3.06 -31.35
C SER A 185 12.19 -3.91 -32.57
N GLU A 186 12.21 -5.23 -32.43
CA GLU A 186 12.53 -6.20 -33.50
C GLU A 186 11.29 -6.91 -34.05
N GLY A 187 10.08 -6.42 -33.73
CA GLY A 187 8.82 -7.01 -34.16
C GLY A 187 8.29 -8.15 -33.27
N TYR A 188 9.07 -8.65 -32.31
CA TYR A 188 8.65 -9.67 -31.35
C TYR A 188 8.63 -9.11 -29.92
N PRO A 189 7.51 -9.21 -29.19
CA PRO A 189 7.42 -8.74 -27.82
C PRO A 189 8.31 -9.60 -26.92
N HIS A 190 9.14 -8.96 -26.12
CA HIS A 190 9.93 -9.61 -25.08
C HIS A 190 9.81 -8.82 -23.78
N PRO A 191 9.86 -9.52 -22.65
CA PRO A 191 9.77 -8.86 -21.36
C PRO A 191 11.02 -7.99 -21.15
N THR A 192 10.78 -6.79 -20.65
CA THR A 192 11.84 -5.84 -20.32
C THR A 192 11.61 -5.28 -18.92
N VAL A 193 12.62 -4.57 -18.42
CA VAL A 193 12.55 -3.83 -17.18
C VAL A 193 12.46 -2.35 -17.55
N PHE A 194 11.30 -1.75 -17.29
CA PHE A 194 10.94 -0.31 -17.33
C PHE A 194 11.92 0.69 -18.00
N ASP A 195 12.21 1.83 -17.37
CA ASP A 195 13.01 2.93 -17.94
C ASP A 195 14.45 2.95 -17.42
N TYR A 196 15.41 2.68 -18.31
CA TYR A 196 16.86 2.78 -18.11
C TYR A 196 17.48 3.81 -19.06
N SER A 197 16.70 4.82 -19.48
CA SER A 197 17.18 5.93 -20.30
C SER A 197 18.37 6.66 -19.65
N PRO A 198 19.21 7.36 -20.44
CA PRO A 198 20.32 8.15 -19.90
C PRO A 198 19.87 9.16 -18.84
N ALA A 199 18.67 9.76 -19.01
CA ALA A 199 18.09 10.67 -18.03
C ALA A 199 17.81 9.94 -16.71
N MET A 200 17.11 8.81 -16.75
CA MET A 200 16.78 8.05 -15.55
C MET A 200 18.03 7.59 -14.78
N LYS A 201 19.04 7.06 -15.48
CA LYS A 201 20.31 6.62 -14.87
C LYS A 201 21.07 7.79 -14.23
N ARG A 202 21.14 8.94 -14.90
CA ARG A 202 21.80 10.14 -14.38
C ARG A 202 21.12 10.63 -13.10
N GLU A 203 19.80 10.79 -13.13
CA GLU A 203 19.03 11.25 -11.96
C GLU A 203 19.11 10.23 -10.80
N PHE A 204 19.18 8.93 -11.09
CA PHE A 204 19.36 7.91 -10.07
C PHE A 204 20.71 8.05 -9.35
N ARG A 205 21.79 8.27 -10.08
CA ARG A 205 23.14 8.49 -9.51
C ARG A 205 23.18 9.74 -8.63
N ILE A 206 22.50 10.82 -9.07
CA ILE A 206 22.35 12.05 -8.27
C ILE A 206 21.56 11.76 -6.98
N TRP A 207 20.46 11.02 -7.09
CA TRP A 207 19.67 10.64 -5.92
C TRP A 207 20.45 9.77 -4.94
N LEU A 208 21.22 8.80 -5.43
CA LEU A 208 22.09 7.95 -4.62
C LEU A 208 23.20 8.73 -3.92
N SER A 209 23.82 9.70 -4.61
CA SER A 209 24.88 10.51 -4.03
C SER A 209 24.36 11.38 -2.88
N ARG A 210 23.14 11.90 -3.00
CA ARG A 210 22.45 12.61 -1.91
C ARG A 210 22.10 11.67 -0.75
N LYS A 211 21.47 10.52 -1.04
CA LYS A 211 21.04 9.55 -0.02
C LYS A 211 22.20 9.00 0.80
N TYR A 212 23.28 8.59 0.15
CA TYR A 212 24.39 7.91 0.82
C TYR A 212 25.52 8.87 1.22
N THR A 213 25.61 10.05 0.59
CA THR A 213 26.63 11.10 0.78
C THR A 213 28.06 10.67 0.42
N LYS A 214 28.43 9.40 0.64
CA LYS A 214 29.73 8.81 0.34
C LYS A 214 29.55 7.44 -0.29
N ILE A 215 30.30 7.16 -1.36
CA ILE A 215 30.23 5.88 -2.09
C ILE A 215 30.52 4.67 -1.20
N ALA A 216 31.44 4.81 -0.24
CA ALA A 216 31.75 3.76 0.73
C ALA A 216 30.52 3.34 1.57
N ARG A 217 29.59 4.27 1.85
CA ARG A 217 28.36 3.96 2.58
C ARG A 217 27.41 3.15 1.70
N LEU A 218 27.21 3.55 0.44
CA LEU A 218 26.43 2.78 -0.53
C LEU A 218 26.97 1.36 -0.63
N ASN A 219 28.28 1.20 -0.82
CA ASN A 219 28.96 -0.10 -0.94
C ASN A 219 28.72 -1.02 0.26
N VAL A 220 28.67 -0.48 1.49
CA VAL A 220 28.32 -1.28 2.69
C VAL A 220 26.89 -1.80 2.62
N PHE A 221 25.93 -0.94 2.24
CA PHE A 221 24.52 -1.31 2.21
C PHE A 221 24.14 -2.19 1.01
N TRP A 222 24.76 -1.94 -0.14
CA TRP A 222 24.53 -2.66 -1.39
C TRP A 222 25.41 -3.91 -1.55
N GLN A 223 26.43 -4.07 -0.69
CA GLN A 223 27.45 -5.13 -0.79
C GLN A 223 28.20 -5.08 -2.14
N THR A 224 28.59 -3.88 -2.54
CA THR A 224 29.31 -3.58 -3.79
C THR A 224 30.66 -2.92 -3.51
N ASP A 225 31.44 -2.64 -4.55
CA ASP A 225 32.76 -2.04 -4.44
C ASP A 225 33.01 -0.85 -5.41
N TYR A 226 31.94 -0.16 -5.82
CA TYR A 226 31.97 1.01 -6.69
C TYR A 226 32.97 2.07 -6.20
N LYS A 227 33.68 2.73 -7.13
CA LYS A 227 34.67 3.76 -6.80
C LYS A 227 34.07 5.16 -6.81
N ASP A 228 33.10 5.40 -7.69
CA ASP A 228 32.35 6.65 -7.78
C ASP A 228 30.84 6.39 -7.94
N PHE A 229 30.01 7.37 -7.58
CA PHE A 229 28.56 7.29 -7.85
C PHE A 229 28.26 7.26 -9.36
N GLN A 230 29.13 7.82 -10.21
CA GLN A 230 29.00 7.77 -11.66
C GLN A 230 29.12 6.34 -12.23
N ASP A 231 29.76 5.42 -11.51
CA ASP A 231 29.91 4.03 -11.94
C ASP A 231 28.68 3.17 -11.59
N VAL A 232 27.78 3.67 -10.74
CA VAL A 232 26.64 2.90 -10.24
C VAL A 232 25.61 2.71 -11.36
N GLU A 233 25.13 1.48 -11.52
CA GLU A 233 24.06 1.12 -12.45
C GLU A 233 22.84 0.62 -11.66
N PRO A 234 21.61 0.92 -12.12
CA PRO A 234 20.42 0.38 -11.46
C PRO A 234 20.34 -1.14 -11.60
N GLN A 235 19.80 -1.80 -10.57
CA GLN A 235 19.66 -3.25 -10.55
C GLN A 235 18.81 -3.75 -11.72
N THR A 236 19.20 -4.89 -12.29
CA THR A 236 18.46 -5.59 -13.34
C THR A 236 18.28 -7.04 -12.93
N ALA A 237 17.12 -7.64 -13.25
CA ALA A 237 16.82 -9.03 -12.95
C ALA A 237 15.98 -9.64 -14.08
N LEU A 238 16.61 -9.95 -15.21
CA LEU A 238 15.87 -10.32 -16.43
C LEU A 238 15.21 -11.69 -16.35
N ALA A 239 15.91 -12.66 -15.79
CA ALA A 239 15.38 -14.00 -15.60
C ALA A 239 14.24 -14.03 -14.57
N ASN A 240 14.33 -13.18 -13.52
CA ASN A 240 13.40 -13.12 -12.41
C ASN A 240 12.97 -11.67 -12.16
N ARG A 241 12.08 -11.15 -13.01
CA ARG A 241 11.69 -9.72 -13.03
C ARG A 241 11.03 -9.26 -11.73
N ASP A 242 10.39 -10.18 -11.04
CA ASP A 242 9.84 -10.05 -9.69
C ASP A 242 10.92 -9.77 -8.62
N GLN A 243 12.19 -10.10 -8.90
CA GLN A 243 13.31 -9.91 -7.97
C GLN A 243 14.05 -8.58 -8.16
N VAL A 244 13.67 -7.75 -9.14
CA VAL A 244 14.38 -6.49 -9.43
C VAL A 244 14.39 -5.52 -8.26
N PHE A 245 13.42 -5.62 -7.34
CA PHE A 245 13.32 -4.78 -6.15
C PHE A 245 13.81 -5.44 -4.86
N TRP A 246 14.46 -6.61 -4.96
CA TRP A 246 15.00 -7.31 -3.81
C TRP A 246 16.29 -6.66 -3.30
N GLY A 247 16.54 -6.79 -1.99
CA GLY A 247 17.71 -6.20 -1.34
C GLY A 247 17.67 -4.66 -1.29
N GLN A 248 18.71 -4.05 -0.72
CA GLN A 248 18.74 -2.59 -0.56
C GLN A 248 18.83 -1.85 -1.91
N ALA A 249 19.60 -2.39 -2.86
CA ALA A 249 19.76 -1.78 -4.18
C ALA A 249 18.44 -1.78 -4.97
N GLY A 250 17.69 -2.88 -4.96
CA GLY A 250 16.38 -2.97 -5.57
C GLY A 250 15.35 -2.06 -4.91
N LYS A 251 15.34 -1.97 -3.56
CA LYS A 251 14.47 -1.04 -2.82
C LYS A 251 14.78 0.42 -3.16
N ASP A 252 16.05 0.79 -3.21
CA ASP A 252 16.49 2.12 -3.61
C ASP A 252 16.03 2.47 -5.03
N TRP A 253 16.11 1.51 -5.93
CA TRP A 253 15.67 1.67 -7.30
C TRP A 253 14.15 1.82 -7.41
N TYR A 254 13.38 1.04 -6.65
CA TYR A 254 11.92 1.21 -6.56
C TYR A 254 11.55 2.61 -6.08
N VAL A 255 12.14 3.04 -4.95
CA VAL A 255 11.87 4.34 -4.34
C VAL A 255 12.16 5.48 -5.30
N PHE A 256 13.33 5.47 -5.94
CA PHE A 256 13.70 6.54 -6.85
C PHE A 256 12.74 6.62 -8.05
N ARG A 257 12.41 5.47 -8.66
CA ARG A 257 11.42 5.42 -9.75
C ARG A 257 10.04 5.89 -9.30
N HIS A 258 9.62 5.47 -8.11
CA HIS A 258 8.39 5.94 -7.50
C HIS A 258 8.38 7.47 -7.36
N ALA A 259 9.48 8.08 -6.90
CA ALA A 259 9.61 9.52 -6.76
C ALA A 259 9.48 10.26 -8.11
N ILE A 260 10.16 9.78 -9.15
CA ILE A 260 10.08 10.34 -10.50
C ILE A 260 8.65 10.19 -11.07
N PHE A 261 8.02 9.04 -10.86
CA PHE A 261 6.66 8.80 -11.32
C PHE A 261 5.64 9.69 -10.58
N LYS A 262 5.79 9.83 -9.26
CA LYS A 262 5.00 10.76 -8.45
C LYS A 262 5.15 12.19 -8.93
N GLN A 263 6.38 12.64 -9.19
CA GLN A 263 6.63 13.98 -9.73
C GLN A 263 5.87 14.19 -11.04
N PHE A 264 5.89 13.22 -11.95
CA PHE A 264 5.13 13.28 -13.20
C PHE A 264 3.61 13.40 -12.95
N ILE A 265 3.05 12.61 -12.04
CA ILE A 265 1.62 12.70 -11.66
C ILE A 265 1.30 14.07 -11.05
N GLU A 266 2.14 14.58 -10.14
CA GLU A 266 1.94 15.88 -9.50
C GLU A 266 2.06 17.04 -10.50
N GLN A 267 2.99 16.97 -11.46
CA GLN A 267 3.15 17.99 -12.50
C GLN A 267 1.94 17.99 -13.44
N THR A 268 1.52 16.84 -13.95
CA THR A 268 0.36 16.74 -14.85
C THR A 268 -0.95 17.12 -14.16
N THR A 269 -1.13 16.72 -12.89
CA THR A 269 -2.27 17.13 -12.07
C THR A 269 -2.32 18.65 -11.88
N ARG A 270 -1.19 19.27 -11.53
CA ARG A 270 -1.10 20.74 -11.42
C ARG A 270 -1.44 21.43 -12.74
N THR A 271 -0.92 20.93 -13.86
CA THR A 271 -1.22 21.46 -15.20
C THR A 271 -2.72 21.48 -15.47
N ILE A 272 -3.43 20.38 -15.21
CA ILE A 272 -4.89 20.28 -15.42
C ILE A 272 -5.64 21.24 -14.48
N LYS A 273 -5.32 21.21 -13.18
CA LYS A 273 -6.00 22.02 -12.16
C LYS A 273 -5.75 23.52 -12.33
N ASN A 274 -4.62 23.93 -12.90
CA ASN A 274 -4.32 25.33 -13.22
C ASN A 274 -5.16 25.88 -14.37
N VAL A 275 -5.63 25.04 -15.29
CA VAL A 275 -6.60 25.46 -16.32
C VAL A 275 -7.96 25.70 -15.69
N HIS A 276 -8.42 24.75 -14.87
CA HIS A 276 -9.62 24.90 -14.05
C HIS A 276 -9.61 23.93 -12.87
N SER A 277 -9.82 24.42 -11.65
CA SER A 277 -9.75 23.60 -10.42
C SER A 277 -10.87 22.56 -10.31
N GLY A 278 -11.96 22.75 -11.05
CA GLY A 278 -13.10 21.84 -11.10
C GLY A 278 -12.88 20.56 -11.92
N TYR A 279 -11.76 20.43 -12.65
CA TYR A 279 -11.40 19.15 -13.25
C TYR A 279 -11.09 18.13 -12.16
N ARG A 280 -11.77 16.98 -12.18
CA ARG A 280 -11.37 15.81 -11.37
C ARG A 280 -10.24 15.08 -12.09
N VAL A 281 -9.12 14.86 -11.42
CA VAL A 281 -7.95 14.17 -11.99
C VAL A 281 -7.88 12.76 -11.41
N ILE A 282 -7.92 11.75 -12.27
CA ILE A 282 -7.86 10.33 -11.91
C ILE A 282 -6.56 9.74 -12.43
N THR A 283 -5.84 9.02 -11.57
CA THR A 283 -4.69 8.24 -12.02
C THR A 283 -5.17 6.92 -12.60
N ASP A 284 -4.85 6.66 -13.87
CA ASP A 284 -5.39 5.57 -14.67
C ASP A 284 -4.37 4.43 -14.76
N PHE A 285 -4.20 3.71 -13.65
CA PHE A 285 -3.28 2.60 -13.60
C PHE A 285 -3.80 1.39 -14.39
N GLY A 286 -2.87 0.54 -14.82
CA GLY A 286 -3.21 -0.80 -15.27
C GLY A 286 -3.75 -1.63 -14.12
N SER A 287 -2.94 -1.99 -13.14
CA SER A 287 -3.42 -2.75 -11.97
C SER A 287 -2.72 -2.28 -10.70
N VAL A 288 -3.22 -2.68 -9.54
CA VAL A 288 -2.55 -2.49 -8.24
C VAL A 288 -2.37 -3.82 -7.48
N PHE A 289 -2.79 -4.92 -8.11
CA PHE A 289 -2.92 -6.25 -7.49
C PHE A 289 -2.15 -7.34 -8.27
N ASP A 290 -2.01 -7.20 -9.59
CA ASP A 290 -1.37 -8.26 -10.37
C ASP A 290 0.15 -8.34 -10.16
N GLN A 291 0.76 -9.37 -10.74
CA GLN A 291 2.21 -9.60 -10.66
C GLN A 291 3.05 -8.48 -11.31
N LEU A 292 2.46 -7.70 -12.22
CA LEU A 292 3.16 -6.66 -12.97
C LEU A 292 3.12 -5.31 -12.26
N SER A 293 2.18 -5.13 -11.32
CA SER A 293 1.94 -3.87 -10.62
C SER A 293 3.20 -3.31 -9.97
N ALA A 294 4.07 -4.17 -9.41
CA ALA A 294 5.34 -3.73 -8.83
C ALA A 294 6.27 -3.13 -9.90
N VAL A 295 6.37 -3.78 -11.06
CA VAL A 295 7.21 -3.37 -12.19
C VAL A 295 6.65 -2.09 -12.82
N CYS A 296 5.33 -2.00 -12.98
CA CYS A 296 4.62 -0.83 -13.49
C CYS A 296 4.65 0.37 -12.54
N GLY A 297 5.01 0.16 -11.28
CA GLY A 297 5.14 1.21 -10.26
C GLY A 297 3.84 1.56 -9.55
N SER A 298 2.79 0.75 -9.67
CA SER A 298 1.44 1.08 -9.19
C SER A 298 1.08 0.47 -7.83
N VAL A 299 1.95 -0.31 -7.20
CA VAL A 299 1.65 -0.93 -5.89
C VAL A 299 1.53 0.12 -4.77
N ALA A 300 2.42 1.12 -4.76
CA ALA A 300 2.38 2.24 -3.81
C ALA A 300 1.42 3.36 -4.28
N PHE A 301 0.23 2.97 -4.74
CA PHE A 301 -0.74 3.90 -5.32
C PHE A 301 -1.23 4.94 -4.31
N ARG A 302 -1.15 4.70 -2.99
CA ARG A 302 -1.61 5.66 -1.98
C ARG A 302 -0.77 6.93 -2.03
N ASP A 303 0.55 6.79 -2.03
CA ASP A 303 1.45 7.94 -2.14
C ASP A 303 1.37 8.62 -3.52
N LEU A 304 1.26 7.83 -4.60
CA LEU A 304 1.12 8.36 -5.97
C LEU A 304 -0.15 9.19 -6.16
N ASN A 305 -1.24 8.79 -5.50
CA ASN A 305 -2.53 9.45 -5.61
C ASN A 305 -2.74 10.56 -4.58
N ALA A 306 -1.76 10.89 -3.74
CA ALA A 306 -1.96 11.86 -2.65
C ALA A 306 -2.46 13.25 -3.12
N GLY A 307 -2.11 13.65 -4.36
CA GLY A 307 -2.52 14.90 -4.97
C GLY A 307 -3.67 14.80 -5.98
N THR A 308 -4.21 13.61 -6.24
CA THR A 308 -5.25 13.38 -7.26
C THR A 308 -6.65 13.23 -6.63
N ASP A 309 -7.69 13.13 -7.44
CA ASP A 309 -9.07 12.98 -6.97
C ASP A 309 -9.58 11.53 -7.05
N GLY A 310 -8.71 10.57 -7.34
CA GLY A 310 -9.08 9.16 -7.42
C GLY A 310 -8.16 8.33 -8.29
N VAL A 311 -8.53 7.05 -8.38
CA VAL A 311 -7.74 6.01 -9.01
C VAL A 311 -8.63 5.08 -9.81
N LYS A 312 -8.19 4.79 -11.03
CA LYS A 312 -8.78 3.78 -11.89
C LYS A 312 -7.79 2.65 -12.08
N ILE A 313 -8.30 1.43 -12.09
CA ILE A 313 -7.54 0.21 -12.39
C ILE A 313 -8.25 -0.61 -13.48
N ASN A 314 -7.56 -1.61 -14.02
CA ASN A 314 -7.94 -2.57 -15.03
C ASN A 314 -7.38 -3.95 -14.63
N ASN A 315 -8.20 -4.77 -13.98
CA ASN A 315 -7.80 -6.14 -13.68
C ASN A 315 -8.40 -7.09 -14.71
N ASP A 316 -7.64 -8.13 -15.06
CA ASP A 316 -8.17 -9.23 -15.87
C ASP A 316 -9.42 -9.84 -15.19
N VAL A 317 -10.42 -10.17 -16.01
CA VAL A 317 -11.76 -10.66 -15.61
C VAL A 317 -11.73 -11.91 -14.71
N ARG A 318 -10.58 -12.59 -14.59
CA ARG A 318 -10.39 -13.78 -13.75
C ARG A 318 -9.93 -13.48 -12.33
N TYR A 319 -9.48 -12.25 -12.05
CA TYR A 319 -9.09 -11.85 -10.69
C TYR A 319 -10.29 -11.67 -9.78
N ASP A 320 -10.04 -11.66 -8.48
CA ASP A 320 -11.04 -11.24 -7.51
C ASP A 320 -11.06 -9.72 -7.41
N HIS A 321 -12.10 -9.10 -7.98
CA HIS A 321 -12.22 -7.65 -8.03
C HIS A 321 -12.63 -7.04 -6.68
N ARG A 322 -13.15 -7.86 -5.76
CA ARG A 322 -13.47 -7.42 -4.39
C ARG A 322 -12.20 -7.09 -3.64
N PHE A 323 -11.13 -7.87 -3.84
CA PHE A 323 -9.83 -7.61 -3.23
C PHE A 323 -9.22 -6.29 -3.73
N SER A 324 -9.23 -6.06 -5.04
CA SER A 324 -8.66 -4.83 -5.59
C SER A 324 -9.47 -3.60 -5.18
N MET A 325 -10.81 -3.67 -5.18
CA MET A 325 -11.64 -2.59 -4.65
C MET A 325 -11.44 -2.37 -3.15
N ASP A 326 -11.32 -3.42 -2.34
CA ASP A 326 -11.05 -3.31 -0.91
C ASP A 326 -9.68 -2.66 -0.66
N ILE A 327 -8.63 -3.06 -1.39
CA ILE A 327 -7.31 -2.43 -1.29
C ILE A 327 -7.41 -0.94 -1.62
N LEU A 328 -8.05 -0.59 -2.74
CA LEU A 328 -8.18 0.81 -3.14
C LEU A 328 -8.97 1.62 -2.10
N ARG A 329 -10.20 1.21 -1.77
CA ARG A 329 -11.09 1.88 -0.82
C ARG A 329 -10.43 2.13 0.53
N SER A 330 -9.58 1.21 0.97
CA SER A 330 -8.93 1.28 2.28
C SER A 330 -7.74 2.23 2.34
N ASN A 331 -7.22 2.67 1.20
CA ASN A 331 -5.96 3.42 1.12
C ASN A 331 -6.05 4.75 0.35
N VAL A 332 -7.12 4.98 -0.42
CA VAL A 332 -7.40 6.30 -1.00
C VAL A 332 -7.84 7.30 0.08
N LEU A 333 -7.61 8.59 -0.16
CA LEU A 333 -8.04 9.67 0.73
C LEU A 333 -9.57 9.85 0.71
N PRO A 334 -10.17 10.45 1.77
CA PRO A 334 -11.58 10.80 1.75
C PRO A 334 -11.94 11.61 0.50
N ASN A 335 -13.09 11.28 -0.12
CA ASN A 335 -13.61 11.86 -1.37
C ASN A 335 -12.91 11.44 -2.68
N GLN A 336 -11.83 10.67 -2.62
CA GLN A 336 -11.23 10.12 -3.82
C GLN A 336 -12.10 9.02 -4.43
N TRP A 337 -12.25 9.04 -5.75
CA TRP A 337 -13.03 8.03 -6.46
C TRP A 337 -12.19 6.77 -6.68
N ILE A 338 -12.82 5.61 -6.54
CA ILE A 338 -12.28 4.33 -6.99
C ILE A 338 -13.04 3.89 -8.24
N LEU A 339 -12.31 3.52 -9.29
CA LEU A 339 -12.85 3.21 -10.60
C LEU A 339 -12.24 1.90 -11.10
N ASN A 340 -12.96 1.20 -11.97
CA ASN A 340 -12.46 0.00 -12.64
C ASN A 340 -12.62 0.08 -14.16
N GLU A 341 -11.96 -0.81 -14.87
CA GLU A 341 -12.12 -1.05 -16.29
C GLU A 341 -12.37 -2.54 -16.54
N VAL A 342 -13.25 -2.80 -17.49
CA VAL A 342 -13.64 -4.12 -17.94
C VAL A 342 -13.21 -4.25 -19.39
N PHE A 343 -12.35 -5.23 -19.66
CA PHE A 343 -11.98 -5.63 -21.02
C PHE A 343 -12.69 -6.95 -21.36
N PRO A 344 -13.87 -6.90 -22.02
CA PRO A 344 -14.65 -8.10 -22.30
C PRO A 344 -13.98 -8.94 -23.39
N ASP A 345 -13.44 -10.11 -23.01
CA ASP A 345 -12.97 -11.13 -23.95
C ASP A 345 -14.00 -12.26 -24.09
N PHE A 346 -14.87 -12.15 -25.11
CA PHE A 346 -15.90 -13.14 -25.40
C PHE A 346 -15.37 -14.48 -25.95
N ARG A 347 -14.06 -14.60 -26.20
CA ARG A 347 -13.43 -15.87 -26.58
C ARG A 347 -13.17 -16.76 -25.37
N ALA A 348 -13.20 -16.20 -24.16
CA ALA A 348 -12.99 -16.94 -22.92
C ALA A 348 -14.20 -17.83 -22.56
N GLN A 349 -13.94 -18.97 -21.94
CA GLN A 349 -15.01 -19.84 -21.43
C GLN A 349 -15.80 -19.11 -20.33
N LYS A 350 -17.14 -19.14 -20.40
CA LYS A 350 -18.04 -18.42 -19.48
C LYS A 350 -17.79 -16.90 -19.44
N ALA A 351 -17.36 -16.29 -20.54
CA ALA A 351 -17.07 -14.86 -20.61
C ALA A 351 -18.20 -13.98 -20.05
N SER A 352 -19.46 -14.27 -20.41
CA SER A 352 -20.61 -13.48 -19.91
C SER A 352 -20.74 -13.49 -18.39
N ASP A 353 -20.50 -14.64 -17.75
CA ASP A 353 -20.56 -14.76 -16.29
C ASP A 353 -19.41 -14.02 -15.62
N LEU A 354 -18.19 -14.13 -16.17
CA LEU A 354 -16.99 -13.45 -15.65
C LEU A 354 -17.11 -11.93 -15.77
N ILE A 355 -17.57 -11.43 -16.91
CA ILE A 355 -17.80 -10.00 -17.16
C ILE A 355 -18.86 -9.46 -16.19
N THR A 356 -19.99 -10.17 -16.05
CA THR A 356 -21.06 -9.79 -15.11
C THR A 356 -20.55 -9.79 -13.67
N LYS A 357 -19.77 -10.81 -13.29
CA LYS A 357 -19.13 -10.92 -11.98
C LYS A 357 -18.22 -9.73 -11.70
N GLN A 358 -17.38 -9.32 -12.66
CA GLN A 358 -16.51 -8.15 -12.49
C GLN A 358 -17.29 -6.85 -12.25
N PHE A 359 -18.36 -6.61 -13.00
CA PHE A 359 -19.22 -5.44 -12.77
C PHE A 359 -19.83 -5.45 -11.36
N ASP A 360 -20.41 -6.59 -10.98
CA ASP A 360 -21.08 -6.77 -9.70
C ASP A 360 -20.12 -6.62 -8.51
N GLU A 361 -18.97 -7.29 -8.55
CA GLU A 361 -17.96 -7.23 -7.51
C GLU A 361 -17.38 -5.82 -7.35
N SER A 362 -17.11 -5.15 -8.48
CA SER A 362 -16.57 -3.80 -8.47
C SER A 362 -17.55 -2.80 -7.84
N TYR A 363 -18.80 -2.79 -8.29
CA TYR A 363 -19.80 -1.88 -7.73
C TYR A 363 -20.17 -2.20 -6.28
N ALA A 364 -20.26 -3.48 -5.92
CA ALA A 364 -20.54 -3.91 -4.55
C ALA A 364 -19.44 -3.49 -3.56
N HIS A 365 -18.20 -3.38 -4.02
CA HIS A 365 -17.05 -2.98 -3.20
C HIS A 365 -16.64 -1.52 -3.40
N GLY A 366 -17.48 -0.72 -4.07
CA GLY A 366 -17.42 0.74 -4.00
C GLY A 366 -16.92 1.43 -5.26
N ALA A 367 -16.75 0.73 -6.39
CA ALA A 367 -16.46 1.38 -7.66
C ALA A 367 -17.53 2.44 -7.97
N ARG A 368 -17.10 3.66 -8.27
CA ARG A 368 -17.98 4.75 -8.64
C ARG A 368 -18.20 4.83 -10.14
N TRP A 369 -17.22 4.36 -10.90
CA TRP A 369 -17.21 4.36 -12.35
C TRP A 369 -16.58 3.08 -12.86
N ILE A 370 -17.20 2.46 -13.85
CA ILE A 370 -16.63 1.33 -14.57
C ILE A 370 -16.60 1.66 -16.06
N SER A 371 -15.40 1.64 -16.63
CA SER A 371 -15.17 1.82 -18.07
C SER A 371 -15.17 0.47 -18.76
N VAL A 372 -15.97 0.27 -19.80
CA VAL A 372 -15.99 -0.98 -20.57
C VAL A 372 -15.40 -0.76 -21.96
N VAL A 373 -14.34 -1.51 -22.30
CA VAL A 373 -13.67 -1.41 -23.60
C VAL A 373 -14.49 -2.16 -24.65
N LEU A 374 -15.13 -1.45 -25.57
CA LEU A 374 -15.88 -2.06 -26.69
C LEU A 374 -15.25 -1.61 -28.00
N GLY A 375 -14.19 -2.30 -28.42
CA GLY A 375 -13.37 -1.93 -29.56
C GLY A 375 -13.95 -2.26 -30.94
N THR A 376 -14.98 -3.11 -31.00
CA THR A 376 -15.64 -3.48 -32.26
C THR A 376 -17.15 -3.58 -32.09
N LYS A 377 -17.90 -3.42 -33.20
CA LYS A 377 -19.36 -3.61 -33.21
C LYS A 377 -19.78 -4.99 -32.72
N GLU A 378 -19.04 -6.02 -33.11
CA GLU A 378 -19.30 -7.41 -32.70
C GLU A 378 -19.22 -7.59 -31.18
N VAL A 379 -18.18 -7.03 -30.55
CA VAL A 379 -18.01 -7.08 -29.09
C VAL A 379 -19.13 -6.27 -28.40
N LEU A 380 -19.53 -5.13 -28.95
CA LEU A 380 -20.64 -4.33 -28.44
C LEU A 380 -21.97 -5.12 -28.49
N GLU A 381 -22.31 -5.75 -29.61
CA GLU A 381 -23.55 -6.54 -29.73
C GLU A 381 -23.61 -7.67 -28.69
N GLN A 382 -22.49 -8.36 -28.46
CA GLN A 382 -22.40 -9.40 -27.43
C GLN A 382 -22.49 -8.85 -26.00
N ALA A 383 -21.99 -7.63 -25.76
CA ALA A 383 -22.04 -6.98 -24.45
C ALA A 383 -23.42 -6.38 -24.12
N LYS A 384 -24.24 -6.02 -25.12
CA LYS A 384 -25.54 -5.34 -24.91
C LYS A 384 -26.42 -5.96 -23.81
N PRO A 385 -26.62 -7.30 -23.73
CA PRO A 385 -27.43 -7.89 -22.66
C PRO A 385 -26.85 -7.65 -21.26
N ILE A 386 -25.51 -7.73 -21.12
CA ILE A 386 -24.78 -7.54 -19.86
C ILE A 386 -24.82 -6.06 -19.44
N LEU A 387 -24.66 -5.14 -20.38
CA LEU A 387 -24.75 -3.70 -20.11
C LEU A 387 -26.13 -3.32 -19.60
N LYS A 388 -27.20 -3.83 -20.24
CA LYS A 388 -28.59 -3.58 -19.82
C LYS A 388 -28.89 -4.12 -18.43
N SER A 389 -28.46 -5.34 -18.12
CA SER A 389 -28.67 -5.94 -16.80
C SER A 389 -27.88 -5.19 -15.72
N THR A 390 -26.62 -4.84 -15.99
CA THR A 390 -25.76 -4.06 -15.09
C THR A 390 -26.35 -2.67 -14.84
N ALA A 391 -26.80 -1.99 -15.90
CA ALA A 391 -27.41 -0.67 -15.80
C ALA A 391 -28.66 -0.68 -14.92
N THR A 392 -29.55 -1.65 -15.16
CA THR A 392 -30.79 -1.84 -14.39
C THR A 392 -30.50 -2.07 -12.91
N LYS A 393 -29.50 -2.91 -12.61
CA LYS A 393 -29.14 -3.31 -11.24
C LYS A 393 -28.45 -2.19 -10.46
N TRP A 394 -27.51 -1.48 -11.09
CA TRP A 394 -26.57 -0.61 -10.36
C TRP A 394 -26.76 0.88 -10.55
N LEU A 395 -27.21 1.34 -11.73
CA LEU A 395 -27.25 2.77 -12.04
C LEU A 395 -28.51 3.47 -11.51
N SER A 396 -29.56 2.70 -11.20
CA SER A 396 -30.81 3.19 -10.60
C SER A 396 -30.71 3.46 -9.10
N ALA A 397 -29.73 2.85 -8.42
CA ALA A 397 -29.50 3.00 -7.00
C ALA A 397 -28.44 4.08 -6.71
N PRO A 398 -28.64 4.93 -5.68
CA PRO A 398 -27.61 5.87 -5.27
C PRO A 398 -26.35 5.12 -4.81
N PHE A 399 -25.21 5.75 -5.00
CA PHE A 399 -23.95 5.33 -4.41
C PHE A 399 -24.07 5.37 -2.89
N VAL A 400 -23.59 4.32 -2.24
CA VAL A 400 -23.58 4.20 -0.79
C VAL A 400 -22.18 3.75 -0.39
N ASP A 401 -21.65 4.35 0.66
CA ASP A 401 -20.35 3.97 1.20
C ASP A 401 -20.38 2.52 1.67
N VAL A 402 -19.34 1.78 1.28
CA VAL A 402 -19.19 0.37 1.63
C VAL A 402 -18.64 0.27 3.05
N LEU A 403 -19.41 -0.34 3.95
CA LEU A 403 -19.00 -0.57 5.34
C LEU A 403 -18.21 -1.89 5.45
N PRO A 404 -16.91 -1.84 5.81
CA PRO A 404 -16.12 -3.06 6.00
C PRO A 404 -16.54 -3.82 7.26
N LYS A 405 -16.38 -5.14 7.24
CA LYS A 405 -16.67 -6.03 8.38
C LYS A 405 -15.43 -6.56 9.10
N ASP A 406 -14.26 -6.40 8.50
CA ASP A 406 -12.98 -6.84 9.04
C ASP A 406 -11.87 -5.87 8.60
N TYR A 407 -10.67 -5.99 9.20
CA TYR A 407 -9.55 -5.07 9.06
C TYR A 407 -8.21 -5.80 9.06
N MET A 408 -7.37 -5.59 8.05
CA MET A 408 -6.00 -6.12 8.00
C MET A 408 -4.99 -5.03 7.63
N THR A 409 -3.71 -5.30 7.88
CA THR A 409 -2.60 -4.42 7.51
C THR A 409 -1.49 -5.22 6.83
N TYR A 410 -0.83 -4.65 5.82
CA TYR A 410 0.40 -5.20 5.25
C TYR A 410 1.38 -4.08 4.88
N ASN A 411 2.67 -4.44 4.78
CA ASN A 411 3.73 -3.52 4.36
C ASN A 411 3.98 -3.62 2.86
N LEU A 412 4.25 -2.49 2.22
CA LEU A 412 4.61 -2.41 0.80
C LEU A 412 5.83 -3.28 0.49
N SER A 413 6.86 -3.27 1.35
CA SER A 413 8.05 -4.13 1.21
C SER A 413 7.71 -5.60 1.02
N ARG A 414 6.71 -6.13 1.75
CA ARG A 414 6.26 -7.53 1.66
C ARG A 414 5.72 -7.87 0.27
N VAL A 415 4.95 -6.96 -0.32
CA VAL A 415 4.38 -7.16 -1.67
C VAL A 415 5.43 -6.98 -2.76
N LEU A 416 6.37 -6.05 -2.59
CA LEU A 416 7.45 -5.87 -3.55
C LEU A 416 8.42 -7.06 -3.57
N GLU A 417 8.62 -7.72 -2.44
CA GLU A 417 9.52 -8.86 -2.33
C GLU A 417 8.82 -10.18 -2.71
N PHE A 418 7.57 -10.40 -2.30
CA PHE A 418 6.90 -11.70 -2.43
C PHE A 418 5.60 -11.67 -3.24
N GLY A 419 5.14 -10.50 -3.70
CA GLY A 419 3.83 -10.34 -4.33
C GLY A 419 2.65 -10.54 -3.37
N TYR A 420 1.43 -10.30 -3.83
CA TYR A 420 0.23 -10.44 -3.01
C TYR A 420 -0.10 -11.89 -2.64
N PHE A 421 0.19 -12.84 -3.54
CA PHE A 421 -0.10 -14.27 -3.33
C PHE A 421 0.95 -14.94 -2.45
N SER A 422 2.21 -15.00 -2.89
CA SER A 422 3.28 -15.65 -2.13
C SER A 422 3.64 -14.89 -0.86
N GLY A 423 3.45 -13.56 -0.88
CA GLY A 423 3.51 -12.75 0.33
C GLY A 423 2.36 -13.05 1.29
N GLY A 424 1.28 -13.73 0.91
CA GLY A 424 0.18 -14.13 1.80
C GLY A 424 -0.86 -13.05 2.09
N VAL A 425 -0.76 -11.87 1.46
CA VAL A 425 -1.70 -10.76 1.66
C VAL A 425 -3.09 -11.11 1.11
N TYR A 426 -3.16 -11.68 -0.11
CA TYR A 426 -4.42 -12.10 -0.71
C TYR A 426 -5.09 -13.23 0.09
N GLY A 427 -4.30 -14.21 0.55
CA GLY A 427 -4.81 -15.32 1.36
C GLY A 427 -5.38 -14.86 2.71
N GLU A 428 -4.70 -13.92 3.37
CA GLU A 428 -5.21 -13.32 4.61
C GLU A 428 -6.52 -12.56 4.38
N TRP A 429 -6.60 -11.75 3.32
CA TRP A 429 -7.83 -11.07 2.95
C TRP A 429 -8.96 -12.06 2.67
N ALA A 430 -8.71 -13.10 1.86
CA ALA A 430 -9.73 -14.08 1.49
C ALA A 430 -10.33 -14.78 2.71
N ASN A 431 -9.51 -15.07 3.73
CA ASN A 431 -9.97 -15.66 4.99
C ASN A 431 -10.88 -14.72 5.78
N ARG A 432 -10.56 -13.42 5.82
CA ARG A 432 -11.34 -12.40 6.52
C ARG A 432 -12.62 -12.02 5.78
N ALA A 433 -12.55 -11.96 4.45
CA ALA A 433 -13.69 -11.69 3.60
C ALA A 433 -14.73 -12.82 3.68
N GLY A 434 -14.30 -14.05 3.92
CA GLY A 434 -15.15 -15.23 4.06
C GLY A 434 -15.27 -16.04 2.76
N PRO A 435 -16.23 -16.99 2.70
CA PRO A 435 -16.36 -17.90 1.56
C PRO A 435 -16.73 -17.15 0.27
N GLU A 436 -16.26 -17.66 -0.87
CA GLU A 436 -16.48 -17.08 -2.21
C GLU A 436 -17.93 -16.68 -2.51
N SER A 437 -18.89 -17.47 -2.01
CA SER A 437 -20.32 -17.27 -2.21
C SER A 437 -20.90 -16.04 -1.50
N ASN A 438 -20.21 -15.51 -0.49
CA ASN A 438 -20.70 -14.38 0.31
C ASN A 438 -19.55 -13.57 0.96
N ARG A 439 -18.51 -13.26 0.17
CA ARG A 439 -17.41 -12.42 0.66
C ARG A 439 -17.92 -11.05 1.10
N SER A 440 -17.54 -10.63 2.30
CA SER A 440 -17.83 -9.30 2.84
C SER A 440 -16.64 -8.36 2.67
N PRO A 441 -16.87 -7.04 2.52
CA PRO A 441 -15.78 -6.06 2.38
C PRO A 441 -14.85 -6.04 3.59
N VAL A 442 -13.54 -5.99 3.34
CA VAL A 442 -12.47 -5.92 4.34
C VAL A 442 -11.71 -4.61 4.17
N ASN A 443 -11.37 -3.94 5.27
CA ASN A 443 -10.49 -2.79 5.21
C ASN A 443 -9.03 -3.25 5.22
N ILE A 444 -8.25 -2.94 4.19
CA ILE A 444 -6.87 -3.41 4.01
C ILE A 444 -5.95 -2.20 4.07
N ARG A 445 -5.31 -1.94 5.20
CA ARG A 445 -4.33 -0.85 5.32
C ARG A 445 -2.98 -1.26 4.72
N MET A 446 -2.54 -0.56 3.69
CA MET A 446 -1.19 -0.66 3.16
C MET A 446 -0.28 0.36 3.87
N VAL A 447 0.82 -0.12 4.44
CA VAL A 447 1.89 0.72 4.99
C VAL A 447 3.00 0.82 3.94
N GLU A 448 3.20 2.00 3.37
CA GLU A 448 4.27 2.28 2.39
C GLU A 448 5.63 2.49 3.09
N ASP A 449 6.05 1.47 3.83
CA ASP A 449 7.19 1.45 4.75
C ASP A 449 8.52 1.84 4.10
N ILE A 450 8.73 1.49 2.84
CA ILE A 450 9.98 1.82 2.13
C ILE A 450 10.03 3.26 1.57
N LEU A 451 8.90 3.97 1.52
CA LEU A 451 8.83 5.37 1.08
C LEU A 451 9.07 6.35 2.22
N ALA A 452 8.75 5.95 3.45
CA ALA A 452 8.82 6.81 4.64
C ALA A 452 10.24 7.32 4.95
N ASP A 453 11.27 6.55 4.63
CA ASP A 453 12.66 6.88 4.95
C ASP A 453 13.44 7.55 3.81
N SER A 454 12.83 7.81 2.64
CA SER A 454 13.59 7.99 1.40
C SER A 454 13.19 9.15 0.47
N LEU A 455 12.15 9.92 0.81
CA LEU A 455 11.71 11.11 0.06
C LEU A 455 12.12 12.46 0.70
N GLN A 456 12.84 12.47 1.81
CA GLN A 456 13.47 13.71 2.32
C GLN A 456 14.72 14.02 1.47
N GLY A 457 14.63 15.01 0.55
CA GLY A 457 15.79 15.68 -0.07
C GLY A 457 16.08 15.45 -1.57
N ALA A 458 15.09 15.13 -2.42
CA ALA A 458 15.34 14.80 -3.84
C ALA A 458 15.04 15.91 -4.88
N ILE A 459 14.16 16.87 -4.62
CA ILE A 459 13.82 17.98 -5.54
C ILE A 459 13.42 19.19 -4.71
N ASN A 460 14.19 20.29 -4.75
CA ASN A 460 13.88 21.49 -3.95
C ASN A 460 12.44 21.96 -4.20
N ARG A 461 11.61 22.00 -3.15
CA ARG A 461 10.27 22.58 -3.17
C ARG A 461 10.33 23.93 -2.46
N PRO A 462 9.90 25.03 -3.11
CA PRO A 462 9.95 26.34 -2.47
C PRO A 462 9.23 26.33 -1.11
N PRO A 463 9.75 27.07 -0.12
CA PRO A 463 9.11 27.17 1.18
C PRO A 463 7.72 27.77 1.02
N TYR A 464 6.82 27.49 1.95
CA TYR A 464 5.48 28.09 1.97
C TYR A 464 5.15 28.67 3.35
N VAL A 465 4.16 29.57 3.37
CA VAL A 465 3.64 30.15 4.61
C VAL A 465 2.64 29.17 5.23
N LYS A 466 3.03 28.44 6.28
CA LYS A 466 2.13 27.49 6.95
C LYS A 466 1.13 28.22 7.84
N ASN A 467 1.59 29.21 8.60
CA ASN A 467 0.76 30.04 9.46
C ASN A 467 0.95 31.52 9.14
N ALA A 468 -0.15 32.26 9.01
CA ALA A 468 -0.09 33.72 8.92
C ALA A 468 0.47 34.32 10.22
N LEU A 469 1.23 35.40 10.11
CA LEU A 469 1.71 36.12 11.28
C LEU A 469 0.51 36.79 12.00
N PRO A 470 0.39 36.66 13.32
CA PRO A 470 -0.70 37.28 14.06
C PRO A 470 -0.59 38.80 14.02
N THR A 471 -1.71 39.52 14.15
CA THR A 471 -1.65 40.95 14.44
C THR A 471 -1.26 41.16 15.89
N LYS A 472 -0.16 41.87 16.14
CA LYS A 472 0.27 42.23 17.50
C LYS A 472 -0.22 43.63 17.85
N THR A 473 -0.80 43.80 19.04
CA THR A 473 -1.18 45.11 19.57
C THR A 473 -0.30 45.41 20.77
N ILE A 474 0.46 46.50 20.71
CA ILE A 474 1.44 46.89 21.73
C ILE A 474 1.23 48.34 22.17
N LYS A 475 1.72 48.66 23.35
CA LYS A 475 1.64 50.01 23.90
C LYS A 475 2.79 50.89 23.39
N VAL A 476 2.47 52.13 23.01
CA VAL A 476 3.47 53.15 22.63
C VAL A 476 4.49 53.36 23.75
N ASN A 477 5.75 53.59 23.39
CA ASN A 477 6.90 53.73 24.29
C ASN A 477 7.23 52.50 25.14
N SER A 478 6.64 51.33 24.87
CA SER A 478 6.99 50.08 25.55
C SER A 478 7.91 49.22 24.67
N PRO A 479 8.91 48.53 25.24
CA PRO A 479 9.77 47.64 24.46
C PRO A 479 8.94 46.49 23.88
N PHE A 480 9.13 46.24 22.59
CA PHE A 480 8.55 45.12 21.86
C PHE A 480 9.62 44.05 21.65
N SER A 481 9.24 42.81 21.93
CA SER A 481 9.99 41.63 21.54
C SER A 481 9.02 40.57 21.07
N TYR A 482 9.29 39.97 19.91
CA TYR A 482 8.49 38.90 19.37
C TYR A 482 9.37 37.93 18.59
N ARG A 483 9.34 36.66 18.93
CA ARG A 483 10.10 35.63 18.22
C ARG A 483 9.30 35.15 17.01
N LEU A 484 9.90 35.23 15.82
CA LEU A 484 9.35 34.61 14.62
C LEU A 484 9.31 33.10 14.81
N SER A 485 8.12 32.51 14.72
CA SER A 485 7.95 31.06 14.74
C SER A 485 8.64 30.42 13.54
N SER A 486 9.35 29.31 13.78
CA SER A 486 9.82 28.45 12.68
C SER A 486 8.68 27.78 11.91
N GLU A 487 7.43 27.88 12.37
CA GLU A 487 6.25 27.39 11.66
C GLU A 487 5.59 28.43 10.77
N VAL A 488 6.07 29.69 10.75
CA VAL A 488 5.54 30.68 9.80
C VAL A 488 5.98 30.31 8.39
N PHE A 489 7.26 30.02 8.22
CA PHE A 489 7.85 29.59 6.96
C PHE A 489 8.29 28.13 7.08
N VAL A 490 7.73 27.26 6.25
CA VAL A 490 8.06 25.84 6.25
C VAL A 490 8.62 25.46 4.90
N ASP A 491 9.79 24.84 4.95
CA ASP A 491 10.39 24.12 3.86
C ASP A 491 10.21 22.62 4.14
N VAL A 492 9.70 21.89 3.15
CA VAL A 492 9.31 20.47 3.30
C VAL A 492 10.45 19.52 2.98
N ASP A 493 11.51 20.01 2.37
CA ASP A 493 12.61 19.21 1.86
C ASP A 493 14.00 19.83 2.07
N GLY A 494 14.05 21.06 2.60
CA GLY A 494 15.24 21.74 3.10
C GLY A 494 15.01 22.45 4.44
N ALA A 495 15.64 23.62 4.60
CA ALA A 495 15.51 24.49 5.76
C ALA A 495 15.55 25.98 5.35
N ILE A 496 14.84 26.83 6.10
CA ILE A 496 14.93 28.28 5.90
C ILE A 496 16.34 28.79 6.24
N SER A 497 17.05 29.29 5.24
CA SER A 497 18.42 29.80 5.34
C SER A 497 18.47 31.27 5.77
N SER A 498 17.49 32.08 5.38
CA SER A 498 17.43 33.50 5.73
C SER A 498 16.01 34.07 5.76
N VAL A 499 15.83 35.14 6.53
CA VAL A 499 14.59 35.93 6.60
C VAL A 499 14.93 37.42 6.57
N VAL A 500 14.28 38.17 5.66
CA VAL A 500 14.53 39.60 5.42
C VAL A 500 13.23 40.39 5.50
N LEU A 501 13.30 41.61 6.05
CA LEU A 501 12.17 42.53 6.14
C LEU A 501 12.18 43.55 5.01
N GLN A 502 11.00 43.92 4.51
CA GLN A 502 10.82 45.00 3.54
C GLN A 502 9.69 45.93 4.01
N GLY A 503 9.97 47.23 4.10
CA GLY A 503 8.99 48.25 4.49
C GLY A 503 8.73 48.34 6.01
N GLN A 504 9.59 47.76 6.84
CA GLN A 504 9.46 47.81 8.30
C GLN A 504 9.60 49.24 8.85
N PRO A 505 8.94 49.59 9.96
CA PRO A 505 9.13 50.89 10.59
C PRO A 505 10.53 51.05 11.19
N SER A 506 11.04 52.28 11.26
CA SER A 506 12.42 52.60 11.68
C SER A 506 12.76 52.16 13.10
N TRP A 507 11.75 52.01 13.97
CA TRP A 507 11.91 51.56 15.34
C TRP A 507 12.04 50.04 15.48
N LEU A 508 11.77 49.26 14.43
CA LEU A 508 11.74 47.80 14.44
C LEU A 508 12.98 47.19 13.77
N ARG A 509 13.57 46.19 14.40
CA ARG A 509 14.70 45.40 13.89
C ARG A 509 14.39 43.91 13.99
N PHE A 510 15.00 43.11 13.11
CA PHE A 510 14.92 41.66 13.15
C PHE A 510 16.33 41.06 13.19
N SER A 511 16.61 40.28 14.24
CA SER A 511 17.90 39.61 14.43
C SER A 511 17.70 38.29 15.16
N ASN A 512 18.39 37.23 14.74
CA ASN A 512 18.35 35.90 15.37
C ASN A 512 16.93 35.35 15.59
N GLY A 513 16.04 35.58 14.62
CA GLY A 513 14.64 35.14 14.71
C GLY A 513 13.76 35.99 15.62
N ILE A 514 14.24 37.15 16.09
CA ILE A 514 13.51 38.01 17.02
C ILE A 514 13.29 39.39 16.42
N PHE A 515 12.03 39.78 16.33
CA PHE A 515 11.61 41.16 16.14
C PHE A 515 11.78 41.92 17.45
N SER A 516 12.44 43.07 17.42
CA SER A 516 12.65 43.90 18.61
C SER A 516 12.66 45.39 18.27
N GLY A 517 12.20 46.22 19.20
CA GLY A 517 12.14 47.67 18.99
C GLY A 517 11.31 48.39 20.04
N THR A 518 11.24 49.72 19.96
CA THR A 518 10.37 50.54 20.82
C THR A 518 9.62 51.55 19.95
N PRO A 519 8.30 51.40 19.74
CA PRO A 519 7.55 52.34 18.94
C PRO A 519 7.39 53.67 19.67
N THR A 520 7.65 54.78 18.96
CA THR A 520 7.54 56.14 19.51
C THR A 520 6.26 56.85 19.10
N GLN A 521 5.47 56.25 18.20
CA GLN A 521 4.21 56.81 17.70
C GLN A 521 3.15 55.72 17.64
N THR A 522 1.90 56.11 17.90
CA THR A 522 0.74 55.25 17.69
C THR A 522 0.46 55.11 16.20
N GLY A 523 -0.03 53.94 15.78
CA GLY A 523 -0.34 53.69 14.38
C GLY A 523 -0.44 52.20 14.06
N ILE A 524 -0.82 51.91 12.81
CA ILE A 524 -0.84 50.56 12.26
C ILE A 524 0.36 50.43 11.33
N TYR A 525 1.26 49.50 11.63
CA TYR A 525 2.47 49.25 10.87
C TYR A 525 2.38 47.87 10.21
N THR A 526 2.26 47.83 8.89
CA THR A 526 2.24 46.58 8.10
C THR A 526 3.45 46.55 7.17
N PHE A 527 4.18 45.43 7.17
CA PHE A 527 5.39 45.27 6.37
C PHE A 527 5.56 43.81 5.91
N THR A 528 6.41 43.59 4.90
CA THR A 528 6.63 42.27 4.30
C THR A 528 7.79 41.55 4.98
N VAL A 529 7.61 40.25 5.19
CA VAL A 529 8.62 39.31 5.68
C VAL A 529 8.86 38.28 4.58
N ARG A 530 10.07 38.23 4.04
CA ARG A 530 10.50 37.27 3.01
C ARG A 530 11.42 36.22 3.62
N ALA A 531 11.16 34.95 3.37
CA ALA A 531 12.03 33.83 3.73
C ALA A 531 12.65 33.19 2.48
N THR A 532 13.89 32.70 2.61
CA THR A 532 14.63 31.97 1.58
C THR A 532 15.08 30.62 2.14
N ASP A 533 14.94 29.54 1.38
CA ASP A 533 15.43 28.21 1.75
C ASP A 533 16.95 28.04 1.51
N ASP A 534 17.50 26.88 1.88
CA ASP A 534 18.91 26.51 1.70
C ASP A 534 19.30 26.15 0.26
N ASP A 535 18.33 26.03 -0.63
CA ASP A 535 18.49 25.79 -2.07
C ASP A 535 18.13 27.04 -2.94
N GLY A 536 17.85 28.19 -2.30
CA GLY A 536 17.65 29.51 -2.91
C GLY A 536 16.22 29.92 -3.30
N ALA A 537 15.18 29.11 -3.09
CA ALA A 537 13.80 29.51 -3.36
C ALA A 537 13.20 30.35 -2.22
N THR A 538 12.14 31.11 -2.51
CA THR A 538 11.63 32.16 -1.60
C THR A 538 10.11 32.16 -1.44
N VAL A 539 9.65 32.69 -0.30
CA VAL A 539 8.24 32.95 -0.01
C VAL A 539 8.08 34.23 0.82
N GLU A 540 6.92 34.89 0.72
CA GLU A 540 6.61 36.13 1.44
C GLU A 540 5.29 36.04 2.23
N THR A 541 5.23 36.79 3.33
CA THR A 541 4.00 37.08 4.08
C THR A 541 4.05 38.51 4.64
N THR A 542 2.97 38.98 5.23
CA THR A 542 2.93 40.30 5.89
C THR A 542 2.83 40.16 7.41
N PHE A 543 3.38 41.13 8.14
CA PHE A 543 3.25 41.25 9.59
C PHE A 543 2.67 42.61 9.94
N THR A 544 1.63 42.63 10.79
CA THR A 544 0.96 43.85 11.24
C THR A 544 1.15 44.04 12.74
N ILE A 545 1.65 45.22 13.12
CA ILE A 545 1.76 45.67 14.51
C ILE A 545 0.91 46.94 14.68
N ILE A 546 -0.07 46.86 15.57
CA ILE A 546 -0.88 48.00 16.03
C ILE A 546 -0.21 48.57 17.29
N VAL A 547 0.08 49.87 17.28
CA VAL A 547 0.61 50.58 18.43
C VAL A 547 -0.46 51.53 18.96
N ASP A 548 -0.89 51.33 20.20
CA ASP A 548 -1.89 52.16 20.88
C ASP A 548 -1.45 52.57 22.30
N ASN A 549 -2.35 53.13 23.10
CA ASN A 549 -2.05 53.60 24.46
C ASN A 549 -2.20 52.52 25.56
N LEU A 550 -2.81 51.38 25.27
CA LEU A 550 -3.23 50.38 26.25
C LEU A 550 -2.42 49.07 26.16
N GLY A 551 -2.11 48.60 24.96
CA GLY A 551 -1.60 47.25 24.70
C GLY A 551 -2.65 46.17 24.95
N ARG A 552 -2.26 44.88 24.87
CA ARG A 552 -3.11 43.72 25.19
C ARG A 552 -2.44 42.83 26.24
N PHE A 553 -3.24 42.06 26.99
CA PHE A 553 -2.76 40.98 27.87
C PHE A 553 -2.73 39.65 27.09
N ASN A 554 -1.70 38.83 27.33
CA ASN A 554 -1.60 37.48 26.77
C ASN A 554 -2.69 36.55 27.29
N GLN A 555 -3.25 35.68 26.43
CA GLN A 555 -4.12 34.59 26.87
C GLN A 555 -3.41 33.25 26.73
N ALA A 556 -3.43 32.45 27.80
CA ALA A 556 -2.80 31.14 27.77
C ALA A 556 -3.43 30.23 26.70
N PRO A 557 -2.65 29.33 26.09
CA PRO A 557 -3.14 28.43 25.06
C PRO A 557 -4.21 27.47 25.62
N THR A 558 -5.02 26.90 24.74
CA THR A 558 -6.07 25.94 25.09
C THR A 558 -5.87 24.61 24.38
N LEU A 559 -6.34 23.53 25.02
CA LEU A 559 -6.34 22.20 24.42
C LEU A 559 -7.44 22.12 23.36
N ARG A 560 -7.05 22.03 22.09
CA ARG A 560 -7.99 21.88 20.96
C ARG A 560 -8.31 20.41 20.67
N LYS A 561 -7.31 19.54 20.73
CA LYS A 561 -7.47 18.10 20.42
C LYS A 561 -6.76 17.25 21.46
N ARG A 562 -7.47 16.27 22.03
CA ARG A 562 -6.85 15.28 22.92
C ARG A 562 -5.88 14.39 22.13
N ILE A 563 -4.79 14.02 22.78
CA ILE A 563 -3.82 13.06 22.25
C ILE A 563 -4.33 11.65 22.52
N SER A 564 -4.43 10.82 21.48
CA SER A 564 -4.85 9.43 21.61
C SER A 564 -3.74 8.57 22.22
N ASN A 565 -4.13 7.53 22.95
CA ASN A 565 -3.19 6.51 23.40
C ASN A 565 -2.56 5.78 22.19
N ALA A 566 -1.32 5.35 22.35
CA ALA A 566 -0.53 4.69 21.32
C ALA A 566 -0.15 3.27 21.75
N VAL A 567 0.06 2.39 20.77
CA VAL A 567 0.53 1.02 20.98
C VAL A 567 1.73 0.76 20.07
N GLY A 568 2.75 0.08 20.60
CA GLY A 568 3.95 -0.35 19.89
C GLY A 568 4.37 -1.76 20.28
N LEU A 569 5.45 -2.24 19.66
CA LEU A 569 5.96 -3.61 19.87
C LEU A 569 7.40 -3.58 20.39
N TYR A 570 7.72 -4.54 21.24
CA TYR A 570 9.05 -4.71 21.81
C TYR A 570 10.10 -5.02 20.73
N LYS A 571 11.25 -4.35 20.87
CA LYS A 571 12.39 -4.30 19.93
C LYS A 571 12.03 -3.79 18.53
N GLN A 572 10.94 -3.05 18.40
CA GLN A 572 10.52 -2.43 17.16
C GLN A 572 10.70 -0.91 17.19
N PRO A 573 10.96 -0.28 16.04
CA PRO A 573 10.87 1.16 15.92
C PRO A 573 9.46 1.62 16.29
N PHE A 574 9.38 2.58 17.20
CA PHE A 574 8.14 3.25 17.59
C PHE A 574 8.20 4.69 17.10
N ILE A 575 7.16 5.14 16.41
CA ILE A 575 7.00 6.53 15.97
C ILE A 575 5.56 6.95 16.28
N PHE A 576 5.41 8.04 17.02
CA PHE A 576 4.12 8.62 17.37
C PHE A 576 4.16 10.14 17.22
N SER A 577 3.39 10.66 16.27
CA SER A 577 3.30 12.10 16.00
C SER A 577 2.24 12.74 16.88
N ILE A 578 2.64 13.79 17.60
CA ILE A 578 1.73 14.71 18.28
C ILE A 578 1.37 15.79 17.26
N SER A 579 0.07 16.04 17.06
CA SER A 579 -0.36 17.03 16.08
C SER A 579 0.00 18.45 16.54
N ASP A 580 0.51 19.27 15.64
CA ASP A 580 0.74 20.71 15.89
C ASP A 580 -0.55 21.46 16.26
N SER A 581 -1.73 20.90 15.90
CA SER A 581 -3.04 21.45 16.27
C SER A 581 -3.57 20.96 17.62
N THR A 582 -2.77 20.23 18.40
CA THR A 582 -3.14 19.73 19.74
C THR A 582 -3.54 20.89 20.65
N PHE A 583 -2.77 21.98 20.59
CA PHE A 583 -3.04 23.21 21.32
C PHE A 583 -3.34 24.34 20.33
N VAL A 584 -4.09 25.34 20.78
CA VAL A 584 -4.35 26.55 20.02
C VAL A 584 -4.25 27.76 20.94
N ASP A 585 -3.65 28.81 20.43
CA ASP A 585 -3.60 30.11 21.07
C ASP A 585 -4.48 31.08 20.26
N SER A 586 -5.34 31.82 20.95
CA SER A 586 -6.29 32.75 20.35
C SER A 586 -5.68 34.09 19.94
N ASP A 587 -4.59 34.50 20.58
CA ASP A 587 -3.95 35.79 20.37
C ASP A 587 -2.48 35.67 19.99
N GLY A 588 -1.90 34.48 20.06
CA GLY A 588 -0.54 34.20 19.64
C GLY A 588 -0.41 32.89 18.86
N PHE A 589 0.65 32.14 19.15
CA PHE A 589 0.90 30.81 18.59
C PHE A 589 1.63 29.92 19.60
N ILE A 590 1.54 28.61 19.41
CA ILE A 590 2.27 27.64 20.24
C ILE A 590 3.76 27.70 19.89
N SER A 591 4.59 28.21 20.81
CA SER A 591 6.02 28.42 20.61
C SER A 591 6.87 27.16 20.79
N ARG A 592 6.46 26.28 21.70
CA ARG A 592 7.09 24.97 21.90
C ARG A 592 6.14 23.97 22.51
N MET A 593 6.43 22.70 22.28
CA MET A 593 5.86 21.60 23.04
C MET A 593 6.94 20.86 23.81
N GLU A 594 6.62 20.44 25.02
CA GLU A 594 7.48 19.65 25.88
C GLU A 594 6.76 18.35 26.23
N VAL A 595 7.46 17.21 26.12
CA VAL A 595 6.93 15.89 26.50
C VAL A 595 7.66 15.41 27.75
N ILE A 596 6.90 15.16 28.81
CA ILE A 596 7.37 14.72 30.12
C ILE A 596 6.95 13.27 30.32
N GLY A 597 7.85 12.46 30.90
CA GLY A 597 7.61 11.04 31.16
C GLY A 597 7.96 10.12 29.98
N LEU A 598 8.83 10.56 29.07
CA LEU A 598 9.34 9.72 27.99
C LEU A 598 10.06 8.49 28.57
N PRO A 599 9.81 7.29 28.01
CA PRO A 599 10.63 6.12 28.34
C PRO A 599 12.07 6.30 27.87
N GLY A 600 13.03 5.66 28.55
CA GLY A 600 14.47 5.80 28.25
C GLY A 600 14.87 5.41 26.82
N TRP A 601 14.06 4.60 26.15
CA TRP A 601 14.25 4.22 24.75
C TRP A 601 13.72 5.24 23.73
N ALA A 602 12.95 6.25 24.18
CA ALA A 602 12.30 7.24 23.33
C ALA A 602 12.93 8.63 23.43
N GLN A 603 12.78 9.39 22.35
CA GLN A 603 13.15 10.80 22.26
C GLN A 603 12.02 11.58 21.60
N TYR A 604 11.79 12.80 22.06
CA TYR A 604 10.86 13.73 21.42
C TYR A 604 11.64 14.73 20.55
N ARG A 605 11.32 14.80 19.26
CA ARG A 605 11.95 15.74 18.32
C ARG A 605 11.00 16.05 17.18
N LYS A 606 10.82 17.35 16.87
CA LYS A 606 9.97 17.84 15.76
C LYS A 606 8.53 17.27 15.79
N GLY A 607 7.83 17.37 16.92
CA GLY A 607 6.44 16.88 17.03
C GLY A 607 6.30 15.36 17.18
N GLU A 608 7.38 14.59 17.11
CA GLU A 608 7.32 13.13 17.15
C GLU A 608 8.05 12.55 18.35
N ILE A 609 7.42 11.55 18.96
CA ILE A 609 8.07 10.62 19.87
C ILE A 609 8.57 9.45 19.05
N ARG A 610 9.87 9.21 19.06
CA ARG A 610 10.52 8.13 18.32
C ARG A 610 11.54 7.38 19.15
N GLY A 611 11.73 6.11 18.86
CA GLY A 611 12.74 5.30 19.55
C GLY A 611 12.67 3.83 19.17
N LEU A 612 13.63 3.06 19.63
CA LEU A 612 13.61 1.60 19.51
C LEU A 612 13.07 1.05 20.84
N ALA A 613 11.79 0.67 20.89
CA ALA A 613 11.19 0.20 22.13
C ALA A 613 11.94 -1.02 22.66
N ASP A 614 12.57 -0.91 23.83
CA ASP A 614 13.44 -1.97 24.38
C ASP A 614 12.91 -2.56 25.68
N THR A 615 11.72 -2.15 26.09
CA THR A 615 11.06 -2.55 27.32
C THR A 615 9.55 -2.60 27.09
N VAL A 616 8.92 -3.69 27.51
CA VAL A 616 7.44 -3.87 27.48
C VAL A 616 6.82 -3.14 28.66
N GLY A 617 5.68 -2.50 28.46
CA GLY A 617 4.97 -1.80 29.53
C GLY A 617 4.06 -0.69 29.05
N VAL A 618 3.39 -0.05 30.01
CA VAL A 618 2.53 1.12 29.79
C VAL A 618 3.23 2.35 30.33
N TYR A 619 3.46 3.34 29.48
CA TYR A 619 4.11 4.60 29.79
C TYR A 619 3.05 5.71 29.80
N SER A 620 2.95 6.45 30.90
CA SER A 620 2.06 7.62 31.01
C SER A 620 2.85 8.89 30.75
N LEU A 621 2.46 9.65 29.72
CA LEU A 621 3.15 10.85 29.28
C LEU A 621 2.28 12.08 29.48
N ARG A 622 2.93 13.21 29.75
CA ARG A 622 2.31 14.55 29.74
C ARG A 622 2.92 15.38 28.63
N VAL A 623 2.10 16.17 27.96
CA VAL A 623 2.51 17.10 26.91
C VAL A 623 2.09 18.49 27.33
N ARG A 624 3.04 19.43 27.34
CA ARG A 624 2.82 20.85 27.60
C ARG A 624 2.98 21.64 26.31
N GLY A 625 2.02 22.50 26.00
CA GLY A 625 2.12 23.50 24.95
C GLY A 625 2.32 24.87 25.57
N TYR A 626 3.38 25.57 25.17
CA TYR A 626 3.65 26.93 25.60
C TYR A 626 3.35 27.88 24.44
N ASP A 627 2.75 29.04 24.71
CA ASP A 627 2.56 30.11 23.72
C ASP A 627 3.84 30.95 23.52
N ASP A 628 3.77 31.95 22.64
CA ASP A 628 4.88 32.86 22.33
C ASP A 628 5.19 33.90 23.41
N GLU A 629 4.44 33.90 24.51
CA GLU A 629 4.65 34.71 25.71
C GLU A 629 4.82 33.81 26.98
N ASP A 630 5.20 32.54 26.77
CA ASP A 630 5.52 31.51 27.77
C ASP A 630 4.38 31.01 28.68
N ALA A 631 3.11 31.37 28.43
CA ALA A 631 1.99 30.74 29.16
C ALA A 631 1.72 29.32 28.63
N VAL A 632 1.15 28.46 29.48
CA VAL A 632 1.19 26.99 29.28
C VAL A 632 -0.18 26.31 29.44
N VAL A 633 -0.40 25.27 28.64
CA VAL A 633 -1.48 24.30 28.76
C VAL A 633 -0.92 22.88 28.74
N GLU A 634 -1.60 21.92 29.39
CA GLU A 634 -1.13 20.52 29.43
C GLU A 634 -2.23 19.49 29.17
N THR A 635 -1.82 18.32 28.65
CA THR A 635 -2.65 17.11 28.48
C THR A 635 -1.82 15.86 28.70
N SER A 636 -2.47 14.70 28.91
CA SER A 636 -1.80 13.41 29.08
C SER A 636 -2.32 12.32 28.13
N PHE A 637 -1.50 11.31 27.87
CA PHE A 637 -1.86 10.08 27.13
C PHE A 637 -0.92 8.93 27.51
N THR A 638 -1.21 7.71 27.06
CA THR A 638 -0.37 6.53 27.33
C THR A 638 0.22 5.91 26.06
N ILE A 639 1.45 5.39 26.14
CA ILE A 639 2.06 4.49 25.16
C ILE A 639 2.11 3.09 25.76
N THR A 640 1.57 2.09 25.07
CA THR A 640 1.64 0.67 25.48
C THR A 640 2.58 -0.09 24.55
N ILE A 641 3.65 -0.67 25.08
CA ILE A 641 4.55 -1.57 24.33
C ILE A 641 4.22 -3.01 24.71
N ASN A 642 3.87 -3.82 23.72
CA ASN A 642 3.56 -5.24 23.89
C ASN A 642 4.70 -6.12 23.36
N TYR A 643 4.76 -7.37 23.83
CA TYR A 643 5.56 -8.38 23.13
C TYR A 643 4.96 -8.65 21.75
N PRO A 644 5.79 -8.89 20.71
CA PRO A 644 5.30 -9.38 19.45
C PRO A 644 4.64 -10.76 19.57
N THR A 645 3.70 -11.03 18.68
CA THR A 645 2.97 -12.28 18.57
C THR A 645 3.51 -13.11 17.42
N VAL A 646 3.96 -14.31 17.74
CA VAL A 646 4.23 -15.35 16.74
C VAL A 646 2.93 -16.08 16.41
N TYR A 647 2.72 -16.39 15.13
CA TYR A 647 1.60 -17.23 14.67
C TYR A 647 2.03 -18.12 13.51
N PHE A 648 1.26 -19.17 13.26
CA PHE A 648 1.59 -20.21 12.28
C PHE A 648 0.48 -20.41 11.27
N ASP A 649 0.88 -20.54 10.01
CA ASP A 649 0.02 -20.81 8.88
C ASP A 649 0.31 -22.22 8.36
N LEU A 650 -0.72 -23.06 8.29
CA LEU A 650 -0.65 -24.40 7.73
C LEU A 650 -0.88 -24.33 6.22
N ILE A 651 0.01 -24.92 5.44
CA ILE A 651 0.05 -24.81 3.98
C ILE A 651 0.15 -26.20 3.37
N GLN A 652 -0.41 -26.41 2.18
CA GLN A 652 -0.10 -27.61 1.41
C GLN A 652 1.39 -27.64 1.00
N ALA A 653 2.06 -28.76 1.25
CA ALA A 653 3.43 -28.98 0.79
C ALA A 653 3.48 -29.32 -0.71
N GLY A 654 4.64 -29.10 -1.35
CA GLY A 654 4.86 -29.45 -2.76
C GLY A 654 5.52 -28.33 -3.56
N LYS A 655 5.44 -28.43 -4.90
CA LYS A 655 6.06 -27.49 -5.83
C LYS A 655 5.43 -26.09 -5.81
N PRO A 656 6.15 -25.04 -6.22
CA PRO A 656 5.55 -23.75 -6.55
C PRO A 656 4.32 -23.95 -7.46
N GLY A 657 3.17 -23.38 -7.08
CA GLY A 657 1.86 -23.60 -7.75
C GLY A 657 0.97 -24.68 -7.12
N GLN A 658 1.53 -25.60 -6.32
CA GLN A 658 0.77 -26.56 -5.49
C GLN A 658 0.66 -26.11 -4.03
N ARG A 659 1.45 -25.11 -3.63
CA ARG A 659 1.44 -24.52 -2.28
C ARG A 659 0.29 -23.53 -2.16
N PHE A 660 -0.67 -23.83 -1.30
CA PHE A 660 -1.73 -22.90 -0.92
C PHE A 660 -1.97 -22.95 0.58
N LEU A 661 -2.32 -21.80 1.16
CA LEU A 661 -2.67 -21.69 2.57
C LEU A 661 -3.91 -22.55 2.84
N ILE A 662 -3.78 -23.49 3.78
CA ILE A 662 -4.92 -24.28 4.27
C ILE A 662 -5.67 -23.45 5.30
N LYS A 663 -4.96 -22.98 6.35
CA LYS A 663 -5.51 -22.06 7.36
C LYS A 663 -4.41 -21.50 8.26
N ARG A 664 -4.73 -20.42 8.98
CA ARG A 664 -4.00 -20.03 10.19
C ARG A 664 -4.35 -20.99 11.33
N LEU A 665 -3.34 -21.56 11.97
CA LEU A 665 -3.53 -22.44 13.12
C LEU A 665 -3.99 -21.63 14.34
N GLN A 666 -4.76 -22.28 15.21
CA GLN A 666 -5.04 -21.80 16.57
C GLN A 666 -4.33 -22.70 17.59
N PRO A 667 -4.09 -22.22 18.83
CA PRO A 667 -3.63 -23.10 19.90
C PRO A 667 -4.66 -24.21 20.19
N LYS A 668 -4.20 -25.45 20.34
CA LYS A 668 -5.01 -26.67 20.57
C LYS A 668 -5.93 -27.03 19.39
N GLU A 669 -5.53 -26.67 18.18
CA GLU A 669 -6.29 -26.97 16.97
C GLU A 669 -6.38 -28.48 16.71
N GLN A 670 -7.58 -28.96 16.39
CA GLN A 670 -7.79 -30.34 15.95
C GLN A 670 -8.17 -30.36 14.47
N LEU A 671 -7.44 -31.13 13.67
CA LEU A 671 -7.61 -31.19 12.23
C LEU A 671 -7.89 -32.63 11.78
N LEU A 672 -8.94 -32.82 11.00
CA LEU A 672 -9.31 -34.12 10.47
C LEU A 672 -8.39 -34.48 9.30
N GLN A 673 -7.71 -35.62 9.40
CA GLN A 673 -6.71 -36.06 8.42
C GLN A 673 -7.24 -36.07 6.98
N HIS A 674 -8.51 -36.45 6.76
CA HIS A 674 -9.10 -36.52 5.42
C HIS A 674 -9.35 -35.15 4.76
N GLN A 675 -9.32 -34.05 5.54
CA GLN A 675 -9.50 -32.68 5.04
C GLN A 675 -8.17 -32.04 4.66
N LEU A 676 -7.06 -32.72 4.95
CA LEU A 676 -5.71 -32.23 4.70
C LEU A 676 -5.09 -33.00 3.51
N PRO A 677 -4.18 -32.37 2.76
CA PRO A 677 -3.40 -33.07 1.74
C PRO A 677 -2.48 -34.12 2.36
N THR A 678 -1.86 -34.96 1.52
CA THR A 678 -0.95 -36.02 2.00
C THR A 678 0.27 -35.49 2.76
N ALA A 679 0.71 -34.27 2.44
CA ALA A 679 1.76 -33.56 3.16
C ALA A 679 1.44 -32.07 3.30
N VAL A 680 1.76 -31.51 4.46
CA VAL A 680 1.57 -30.10 4.82
C VAL A 680 2.90 -29.47 5.19
N ASN A 681 3.01 -28.15 5.11
CA ASN A 681 4.13 -27.38 5.62
C ASN A 681 3.58 -26.30 6.55
N VAL A 682 4.45 -25.76 7.41
CA VAL A 682 4.08 -24.71 8.35
C VAL A 682 4.94 -23.50 8.06
N TYR A 683 4.29 -22.36 7.80
CA TYR A 683 4.97 -21.06 7.74
C TYR A 683 4.77 -20.35 9.06
N ALA A 684 5.86 -19.83 9.60
CA ALA A 684 5.85 -19.03 10.81
C ALA A 684 5.94 -17.56 10.47
N ASN A 685 5.25 -16.77 11.27
CA ASN A 685 5.15 -15.33 11.09
C ASN A 685 5.20 -14.64 12.45
N CYS A 686 5.48 -13.35 12.43
CA CYS A 686 5.51 -12.46 13.58
C CYS A 686 4.84 -11.14 13.20
N ASP A 687 4.13 -10.50 14.13
CA ASP A 687 3.56 -9.15 13.93
C ASP A 687 4.61 -8.01 14.09
N ALA A 688 5.84 -8.36 14.46
CA ALA A 688 7.01 -7.50 14.48
C ALA A 688 7.94 -7.77 13.29
N VAL A 689 8.85 -6.83 12.99
CA VAL A 689 9.98 -7.07 12.07
C VAL A 689 10.96 -8.04 12.72
N PHE A 690 11.39 -9.05 11.96
CA PHE A 690 12.33 -10.09 12.37
C PHE A 690 13.24 -10.46 11.19
N ASP A 691 14.44 -10.97 11.49
CA ASP A 691 15.47 -11.34 10.50
C ASP A 691 15.88 -12.81 10.57
N ALA A 692 15.46 -13.53 11.60
CA ALA A 692 15.63 -14.97 11.70
C ALA A 692 14.48 -15.63 12.45
N PHE A 693 14.27 -16.91 12.18
CA PHE A 693 13.24 -17.70 12.81
C PHE A 693 13.73 -19.12 13.10
N ASP A 694 13.51 -19.61 14.31
CA ASP A 694 13.60 -21.04 14.62
C ASP A 694 12.20 -21.64 14.69
N LEU A 695 11.99 -22.71 13.93
CA LEU A 695 10.74 -23.44 13.89
C LEU A 695 10.98 -24.91 14.23
N GLU A 696 10.21 -25.43 15.18
CA GLU A 696 10.36 -26.78 15.71
C GLU A 696 8.98 -27.41 15.84
N ILE A 697 8.80 -28.60 15.26
CA ILE A 697 7.65 -29.46 15.55
C ILE A 697 8.14 -30.72 16.27
N THR A 698 7.40 -31.12 17.29
CA THR A 698 7.63 -32.36 18.06
C THR A 698 6.32 -33.11 18.26
N GLY A 699 6.35 -34.33 18.80
CA GLY A 699 5.16 -35.16 19.03
C GLY A 699 5.16 -36.39 18.13
N ALA A 700 4.13 -36.58 17.30
CA ALA A 700 4.05 -37.72 16.38
C ALA A 700 5.16 -37.71 15.30
N GLN A 701 5.73 -36.55 15.00
CA GLN A 701 6.99 -36.43 14.24
C GLN A 701 7.86 -35.32 14.81
N TYR A 702 9.14 -35.36 14.47
CA TYR A 702 10.12 -34.34 14.83
C TYR A 702 10.71 -33.68 13.57
N GLN A 703 10.67 -32.36 13.52
CA GLN A 703 11.40 -31.55 12.55
C GLN A 703 11.79 -30.24 13.18
N LYS A 704 13.00 -29.75 12.87
CA LYS A 704 13.47 -28.44 13.30
C LYS A 704 14.23 -27.76 12.18
N THR A 705 13.97 -26.48 12.01
CA THR A 705 14.59 -25.63 11.00
C THR A 705 14.89 -24.26 11.59
N SER A 706 16.02 -23.69 11.21
CA SER A 706 16.40 -22.31 11.51
C SER A 706 16.68 -21.61 10.19
N THR A 707 16.01 -20.50 9.93
CA THR A 707 16.15 -19.78 8.66
C THR A 707 16.20 -18.28 8.87
N THR A 708 16.98 -17.61 8.03
CA THR A 708 17.09 -16.14 7.94
C THR A 708 16.43 -15.59 6.68
N SER A 709 15.75 -16.45 5.91
CA SER A 709 15.12 -16.11 4.64
C SER A 709 13.67 -16.57 4.62
N SER A 710 12.81 -15.69 4.11
CA SER A 710 11.39 -15.97 3.90
C SER A 710 11.20 -16.89 2.67
N PRO A 711 10.22 -17.81 2.68
CA PRO A 711 9.27 -18.07 3.77
C PRO A 711 9.92 -18.81 4.95
N PHE A 712 9.65 -18.35 6.17
CA PHE A 712 10.15 -18.95 7.41
C PHE A 712 9.39 -20.25 7.69
N SER A 713 9.81 -21.31 7.01
CA SER A 713 9.05 -22.54 6.85
C SER A 713 9.69 -23.71 7.59
N LEU A 714 8.87 -24.69 7.98
CA LEU A 714 9.33 -25.87 8.69
C LEU A 714 10.14 -26.80 7.77
N TYR A 715 9.76 -26.87 6.49
CA TYR A 715 10.49 -27.60 5.44
C TYR A 715 10.84 -26.67 4.28
N GLU A 716 12.07 -26.78 3.79
CA GLU A 716 12.52 -26.08 2.57
C GLU A 716 12.17 -26.88 1.30
N GLY A 717 12.07 -26.18 0.17
CA GLY A 717 11.76 -26.80 -1.12
C GLY A 717 10.36 -27.43 -1.16
N ASP A 718 10.25 -28.59 -1.81
CA ASP A 718 8.96 -29.27 -2.05
C ASP A 718 8.58 -30.24 -0.92
N ALA A 719 9.41 -30.36 0.11
CA ALA A 719 9.20 -31.25 1.24
C ALA A 719 8.08 -30.75 2.16
N GLY A 720 7.54 -31.66 2.97
CA GLY A 720 6.53 -31.34 3.96
C GLY A 720 6.38 -32.42 5.01
N LEU A 721 5.65 -32.08 6.06
CA LEU A 721 5.19 -32.95 7.12
C LEU A 721 4.08 -33.87 6.58
N PRO A 722 4.28 -35.20 6.55
CA PRO A 722 3.20 -36.13 6.28
C PRO A 722 2.08 -35.98 7.32
N VAL A 723 0.82 -35.93 6.88
CA VAL A 723 -0.33 -35.80 7.78
C VAL A 723 -0.59 -37.14 8.46
N THR A 724 0.12 -37.38 9.57
CA THR A 724 0.01 -38.60 10.37
C THR A 724 -0.86 -38.32 11.60
N ALA A 725 -1.84 -39.18 11.88
CA ALA A 725 -2.69 -39.00 13.05
C ALA A 725 -1.86 -38.99 14.35
N GLY A 726 -2.11 -38.02 15.22
CA GLY A 726 -1.37 -37.83 16.47
C GLY A 726 -1.30 -36.38 16.92
N LYS A 727 -0.75 -36.18 18.12
CA LYS A 727 -0.52 -34.85 18.70
C LYS A 727 0.86 -34.31 18.33
N TYR A 728 0.92 -33.01 18.10
CA TYR A 728 2.13 -32.27 17.79
C TYR A 728 2.22 -30.99 18.63
N PHE A 729 3.44 -30.56 18.88
CA PHE A 729 3.76 -29.29 19.52
C PHE A 729 4.64 -28.49 18.56
N LEU A 730 4.11 -27.37 18.08
CA LEU A 730 4.75 -26.48 17.13
C LEU A 730 5.24 -25.23 17.86
N ARG A 731 6.56 -25.09 17.96
CA ARG A 731 7.23 -23.98 18.62
C ARG A 731 7.90 -23.08 17.60
N GLY A 732 7.75 -21.78 17.80
CA GLY A 732 8.36 -20.74 16.97
C GLY A 732 9.10 -19.71 17.81
N LYS A 733 10.25 -19.25 17.31
CA LYS A 733 11.05 -18.18 17.92
C LYS A 733 11.45 -17.19 16.83
N ALA A 734 11.00 -15.95 16.97
CA ALA A 734 11.37 -14.85 16.09
C ALA A 734 12.53 -14.07 16.68
N TYR A 735 13.52 -13.76 15.85
CA TYR A 735 14.69 -12.98 16.23
C TYR A 735 14.79 -11.71 15.40
N PHE A 736 15.28 -10.64 16.02
CA PHE A 736 15.67 -9.41 15.34
C PHE A 736 17.06 -9.01 15.84
N ARG A 737 18.01 -8.82 14.92
CA ARG A 737 19.41 -8.53 15.20
C ARG A 737 20.02 -9.55 16.17
N LYS A 738 19.73 -10.83 15.94
CA LYS A 738 20.16 -11.97 16.78
C LYS A 738 19.59 -11.98 18.21
N GLN A 739 18.65 -11.09 18.54
CA GLN A 739 17.95 -11.11 19.83
C GLN A 739 16.57 -11.75 19.68
N LEU A 740 16.21 -12.64 20.60
CA LEU A 740 14.87 -13.20 20.65
C LEU A 740 13.87 -12.09 20.98
N ILE A 741 12.90 -11.86 20.10
CA ILE A 741 11.88 -10.83 20.28
C ILE A 741 10.51 -11.41 20.63
N ALA A 742 10.21 -12.63 20.19
CA ALA A 742 8.98 -13.32 20.50
C ALA A 742 9.14 -14.84 20.37
N SER A 743 8.35 -15.58 21.15
CA SER A 743 8.24 -17.02 21.03
C SER A 743 6.83 -17.46 21.39
N THR A 744 6.36 -18.51 20.73
CA THR A 744 5.10 -19.16 21.08
C THR A 744 5.19 -20.66 20.82
N GLU A 745 4.26 -21.42 21.42
CA GLU A 745 4.09 -22.85 21.19
C GLU A 745 2.61 -23.17 21.05
N TYR A 746 2.25 -23.85 19.96
CA TYR A 746 0.89 -24.34 19.71
C TYR A 746 0.87 -25.85 19.87
N GLU A 747 -0.07 -26.36 20.66
CA GLU A 747 -0.51 -27.76 20.60
C GLU A 747 -1.43 -27.91 19.38
N LEU A 748 -1.27 -28.97 18.59
CA LEU A 748 -2.14 -29.31 17.46
C LEU A 748 -2.31 -30.83 17.38
N GLU A 749 -3.45 -31.30 16.89
CA GLU A 749 -3.76 -32.72 16.80
C GLU A 749 -4.34 -33.07 15.43
N PHE A 750 -3.71 -34.01 14.74
CA PHE A 750 -4.27 -34.63 13.54
C PHE A 750 -5.11 -35.83 13.97
N LEU A 751 -6.42 -35.74 13.77
CA LEU A 751 -7.37 -36.78 14.14
C LEU A 751 -7.52 -37.78 12.99
N PRO A 752 -7.50 -39.10 13.28
CA PRO A 752 -7.75 -40.11 12.28
C PRO A 752 -9.19 -40.00 11.78
N SER A 753 -9.40 -40.27 10.50
CA SER A 753 -10.72 -40.26 9.87
C SER A 753 -10.95 -41.57 9.12
N ASP A 754 -12.19 -42.03 9.13
CA ASP A 754 -12.58 -43.20 8.37
C ASP A 754 -12.59 -42.85 6.87
N PRO A 755 -11.88 -43.62 6.03
CA PRO A 755 -11.67 -43.26 4.63
C PRO A 755 -12.95 -43.31 3.78
N VAL A 756 -14.03 -43.94 4.28
CA VAL A 756 -15.29 -44.11 3.56
C VAL A 756 -16.35 -43.11 4.03
N SER A 757 -16.62 -43.08 5.33
CA SER A 757 -17.63 -42.23 5.97
C SER A 757 -17.15 -40.79 6.19
N LYS A 758 -15.84 -40.54 6.10
CA LYS A 758 -15.18 -39.25 6.40
C LYS A 758 -15.48 -38.74 7.82
N GLN A 759 -15.91 -39.62 8.72
CA GLN A 759 -16.15 -39.30 10.12
C GLN A 759 -14.86 -39.52 10.94
N PRO A 760 -14.70 -38.81 12.07
CA PRO A 760 -13.60 -39.08 13.00
C PRO A 760 -13.65 -40.54 13.49
N ILE A 761 -12.53 -41.25 13.46
CA ILE A 761 -12.44 -42.57 14.10
C ILE A 761 -12.19 -42.33 15.59
N SER A 762 -13.09 -42.82 16.44
CA SER A 762 -12.80 -42.92 17.88
C SER A 762 -11.74 -44.01 18.06
N VAL A 763 -10.52 -43.63 18.47
CA VAL A 763 -9.48 -44.60 18.81
C VAL A 763 -9.89 -45.28 20.12
N GLU A 764 -10.27 -46.56 20.04
CA GLU A 764 -10.66 -47.35 21.21
C GLU A 764 -9.49 -47.50 22.19
N ASP A 765 -9.84 -47.61 23.47
CA ASP A 765 -8.87 -47.98 24.50
C ASP A 765 -8.14 -49.27 24.13
N TRP A 766 -6.84 -49.30 24.39
CA TRP A 766 -5.90 -50.35 24.01
C TRP A 766 -5.56 -50.42 22.52
N SER A 767 -5.79 -49.38 21.73
CA SER A 767 -5.34 -49.34 20.34
C SER A 767 -3.92 -48.78 20.21
N VAL A 768 -3.10 -49.38 19.33
CA VAL A 768 -1.79 -48.84 18.93
C VAL A 768 -1.83 -48.21 17.53
N PHE A 769 -1.31 -46.99 17.39
CA PHE A 769 -1.38 -46.22 16.14
C PHE A 769 -0.27 -45.16 16.08
N PRO A 770 0.19 -44.72 14.90
CA PRO A 770 0.04 -45.46 13.65
C PRO A 770 0.75 -46.81 13.76
N ASN A 771 0.22 -47.81 13.07
CA ASN A 771 0.85 -49.11 12.99
C ASN A 771 0.59 -49.66 11.58
N PRO A 772 1.59 -49.58 10.67
CA PRO A 772 3.02 -49.42 10.96
C PRO A 772 3.47 -48.01 11.41
N ALA A 773 4.56 -47.96 12.17
CA ALA A 773 5.17 -46.78 12.78
C ALA A 773 6.59 -46.55 12.24
N THR A 774 7.10 -45.31 12.26
CA THR A 774 8.51 -45.00 11.92
C THR A 774 9.29 -44.62 13.19
N ASP A 775 9.14 -43.37 13.62
CA ASP A 775 9.84 -42.84 14.78
C ASP A 775 9.01 -42.96 16.06
N PHE A 776 7.68 -42.95 15.96
CA PHE A 776 6.76 -43.01 17.08
C PHE A 776 5.63 -44.01 16.86
N VAL A 777 5.24 -44.70 17.93
CA VAL A 777 3.97 -45.41 18.03
C VAL A 777 3.24 -44.92 19.28
N HIS A 778 1.92 -44.78 19.19
CA HIS A 778 1.06 -44.35 20.28
C HIS A 778 0.20 -45.52 20.75
N LEU A 779 -0.15 -45.49 22.03
CA LEU A 779 -1.13 -46.34 22.68
C LEU A 779 -2.21 -45.46 23.28
N LYS A 780 -3.48 -45.77 22.99
CA LYS A 780 -4.60 -45.26 23.78
C LYS A 780 -4.77 -46.14 25.01
N HIS A 781 -4.57 -45.58 26.20
CA HIS A 781 -4.66 -46.27 27.49
C HIS A 781 -5.83 -45.74 28.32
N PRO A 782 -6.70 -46.60 28.91
CA PRO A 782 -7.89 -46.16 29.64
C PRO A 782 -7.64 -45.11 30.72
N SER A 783 -6.55 -45.25 31.48
CA SER A 783 -6.19 -44.37 32.60
C SER A 783 -4.93 -43.52 32.39
N GLY A 784 -4.27 -43.62 31.24
CA GLY A 784 -2.95 -42.99 30.99
C GLY A 784 -1.76 -43.50 31.82
N LYS A 785 -1.95 -44.47 32.74
CA LYS A 785 -0.88 -45.04 33.58
C LYS A 785 -0.36 -46.35 33.00
N LEU A 786 0.97 -46.49 32.92
CA LEU A 786 1.64 -47.71 32.44
C LEU A 786 2.44 -48.37 33.56
N LEU A 787 2.41 -49.70 33.61
CA LEU A 787 3.35 -50.48 34.40
C LEU A 787 4.31 -51.22 33.46
N SER A 788 5.61 -50.92 33.61
CA SER A 788 6.73 -51.64 33.00
C SER A 788 6.60 -51.96 31.50
N PRO A 789 6.44 -50.93 30.62
CA PRO A 789 6.39 -51.14 29.18
C PRO A 789 7.71 -51.72 28.65
N ARG A 790 7.62 -52.72 27.76
CA ARG A 790 8.77 -53.35 27.09
C ARG A 790 8.46 -53.61 25.63
N PHE A 791 9.43 -53.43 24.75
CA PHE A 791 9.36 -53.98 23.40
C PHE A 791 10.03 -55.35 23.38
N VAL A 792 9.43 -56.32 22.69
CA VAL A 792 9.99 -57.66 22.52
C VAL A 792 10.16 -57.94 21.03
N THR A 793 11.36 -58.38 20.63
CA THR A 793 11.63 -58.75 19.24
C THR A 793 10.99 -60.10 18.89
N LEU A 794 10.94 -60.46 17.59
CA LEU A 794 10.51 -61.80 17.16
C LEU A 794 11.35 -62.95 17.76
N LEU A 795 12.60 -62.66 18.14
CA LEU A 795 13.51 -63.62 18.78
C LEU A 795 13.34 -63.66 20.31
N GLY A 796 12.38 -62.94 20.87
CA GLY A 796 12.10 -62.91 22.31
C GLY A 796 13.03 -62.01 23.13
N GLN A 797 13.87 -61.20 22.48
CA GLN A 797 14.73 -60.26 23.20
C GLN A 797 13.89 -59.09 23.75
N GLU A 798 13.94 -58.87 25.06
CA GLU A 798 13.28 -57.73 25.70
C GLU A 798 14.13 -56.46 25.62
N ILE A 799 13.45 -55.35 25.34
CA ILE A 799 14.00 -54.00 25.28
C ILE A 799 13.19 -53.16 26.25
N THR A 800 13.83 -52.78 27.36
CA THR A 800 13.24 -51.88 28.36
C THR A 800 12.95 -50.53 27.71
N VAL A 801 11.82 -49.92 28.08
CA VAL A 801 11.45 -48.57 27.63
C VAL A 801 11.80 -47.58 28.75
N PRO A 802 12.88 -46.78 28.60
CA PRO A 802 13.20 -45.73 29.56
C PRO A 802 12.14 -44.63 29.54
N GLU A 803 11.88 -44.01 30.68
CA GLU A 803 10.84 -43.00 30.86
C GLU A 803 11.03 -41.80 29.92
N GLU A 804 12.28 -41.41 29.64
CA GLU A 804 12.64 -40.32 28.74
C GLU A 804 12.28 -40.57 27.27
N THR A 805 12.02 -41.83 26.90
CA THR A 805 11.60 -42.22 25.54
C THR A 805 10.08 -42.26 25.40
N MET A 806 9.34 -41.93 26.47
CA MET A 806 7.89 -41.94 26.52
C MET A 806 7.31 -40.54 26.72
N TYR A 807 6.19 -40.29 26.05
CA TYR A 807 5.45 -39.03 26.18
C TYR A 807 3.99 -39.32 26.49
N ARG A 808 3.45 -38.75 27.57
CA ARG A 808 2.05 -38.95 27.99
C ARG A 808 1.23 -37.70 27.75
N SER A 809 0.04 -37.87 27.18
CA SER A 809 -0.97 -36.80 27.00
C SER A 809 -2.35 -37.35 27.33
N GLY A 810 -2.80 -37.13 28.56
CA GLY A 810 -4.03 -37.74 29.09
C GLY A 810 -3.98 -39.27 29.00
N THR A 811 -4.94 -39.84 28.29
CA THR A 811 -5.03 -41.29 28.03
C THR A 811 -4.07 -41.78 26.93
N GLN A 812 -3.42 -40.91 26.17
CA GLN A 812 -2.52 -41.32 25.09
C GLN A 812 -1.07 -41.39 25.58
N ILE A 813 -0.37 -42.44 25.17
CA ILE A 813 1.03 -42.66 25.53
C ILE A 813 1.82 -42.96 24.26
N SER A 814 2.84 -42.15 23.99
CA SER A 814 3.68 -42.22 22.80
C SER A 814 5.04 -42.82 23.17
N PHE A 815 5.56 -43.69 22.33
CA PHE A 815 6.87 -44.32 22.46
C PHE A 815 7.78 -43.86 21.31
N ASN A 816 8.93 -43.28 21.63
CA ASN A 816 9.93 -42.84 20.67
C ASN A 816 10.83 -44.02 20.26
N LEU A 817 10.45 -44.70 19.20
CA LEU A 817 11.14 -45.86 18.66
C LEU A 817 12.55 -45.52 18.17
N ARG A 818 12.82 -44.25 17.81
CA ARG A 818 14.13 -43.78 17.39
C ARG A 818 15.08 -43.61 18.58
N GLN A 819 14.64 -42.99 19.67
CA GLN A 819 15.42 -42.90 20.90
C GLN A 819 15.64 -44.27 21.56
N LEU A 820 14.68 -45.19 21.43
CA LEU A 820 14.84 -46.60 21.78
C LEU A 820 15.82 -47.36 20.88
N ARG A 821 16.31 -46.74 19.80
CA ARG A 821 17.23 -47.33 18.80
C ARG A 821 16.70 -48.62 18.18
N LEU A 822 15.39 -48.76 18.04
CA LEU A 822 14.78 -49.91 17.36
C LEU A 822 15.07 -49.82 15.85
N GLY A 823 15.53 -50.91 15.24
CA GLY A 823 15.63 -51.01 13.76
C GLY A 823 14.28 -51.31 13.11
N ALA A 824 14.20 -51.26 11.78
CA ALA A 824 13.02 -51.72 11.04
C ALA A 824 12.71 -53.19 11.36
N GLY A 825 11.45 -53.54 11.57
CA GLY A 825 11.05 -54.89 11.96
C GLY A 825 9.73 -54.97 12.74
N ILE A 826 9.37 -56.18 13.14
CA ILE A 826 8.18 -56.44 13.97
C ILE A 826 8.60 -56.56 15.43
N TYR A 827 7.93 -55.80 16.29
CA TYR A 827 8.08 -55.82 17.73
C TYR A 827 6.73 -56.07 18.41
N PHE A 828 6.78 -56.54 19.65
CA PHE A 828 5.62 -56.67 20.52
C PHE A 828 5.78 -55.72 21.71
N LEU A 829 4.94 -54.69 21.77
CA LEU A 829 4.84 -53.83 22.94
C LEU A 829 4.07 -54.60 24.02
N LYS A 830 4.75 -54.99 25.10
CA LYS A 830 4.18 -55.67 26.26
C LYS A 830 4.00 -54.68 27.40
N LEU A 831 2.80 -54.68 27.98
CA LEU A 831 2.42 -53.83 29.10
C LEU A 831 1.89 -54.70 30.22
N GLN A 832 2.38 -54.46 31.43
CA GLN A 832 1.82 -55.11 32.61
C GLN A 832 0.61 -54.29 33.08
N LEU A 833 -0.47 -54.98 33.41
CA LEU A 833 -1.68 -54.39 34.00
C LEU A 833 -1.58 -54.43 35.53
N GLU A 834 -2.43 -53.66 36.21
CA GLU A 834 -2.45 -53.59 37.69
C GLU A 834 -2.74 -54.95 38.35
N ASP A 835 -3.44 -55.84 37.65
CA ASP A 835 -3.72 -57.23 38.07
C ASP A 835 -2.58 -58.21 37.74
N ALA A 836 -1.41 -57.70 37.35
CA ALA A 836 -0.23 -58.44 36.92
C ALA A 836 -0.37 -59.25 35.61
N THR A 837 -1.50 -59.14 34.89
CA THR A 837 -1.65 -59.72 33.55
C THR A 837 -0.94 -58.86 32.50
N TRP A 838 -0.74 -59.41 31.30
CA TRP A 838 -0.03 -58.73 30.21
C TRP A 838 -0.95 -58.45 29.04
N LYS A 839 -0.92 -57.21 28.54
CA LYS A 839 -1.41 -56.86 27.19
C LYS A 839 -0.24 -56.75 26.23
N VAL A 840 -0.46 -57.24 25.01
CA VAL A 840 0.58 -57.31 23.98
C VAL A 840 0.04 -56.71 22.68
N PHE A 841 0.80 -55.78 22.11
CA PHE A 841 0.46 -55.11 20.86
C PHE A 841 1.54 -55.37 19.83
N ARG A 842 1.15 -55.87 18.66
CA ARG A 842 2.06 -55.96 17.51
C ARG A 842 2.35 -54.55 17.02
N VAL A 843 3.62 -54.18 16.92
CA VAL A 843 4.09 -52.90 16.38
C VAL A 843 5.03 -53.21 15.21
N VAL A 844 4.69 -52.71 14.03
CA VAL A 844 5.52 -52.81 12.84
C VAL A 844 6.29 -51.50 12.72
N LYS A 845 7.62 -51.56 12.80
CA LYS A 845 8.51 -50.41 12.55
C LYS A 845 9.04 -50.47 11.12
N TYR A 846 8.82 -49.42 10.34
CA TYR A 846 9.42 -49.24 9.02
C TYR A 846 10.80 -48.61 9.07
#